data_AF-A0A2H0GBS9-F1
#
_entry.id   AF-A0A2H0GBS9-F1
#
_cell.length_a   1.000
_cell.length_b   1.000
_cell.length_c   1.000
_cell.angle_alpha   90.00
_cell.angle_beta   90.00
_cell.angle_gamma   90.00
#
_symmetry.space_group_name_H-M   'P 1'
#
loop_
_entity.id
_entity.type
_entity.pdbx_description
1 polymer ?
#
loop_
_entity_poly.entity_id
_entity_poly.type
_entity_poly.pdbx_seq_one_letter_code
_entity_poly.pdbx_strand_id
1 'polypeptide(L)'
;MIGIILSGSASDGTLGMKTIKHEGGLTFAQDDTAKFTSMPHSAIAAGMVDFILPPKEIALELARLSKHPFIKSNDNGKNSSSGGRGAEDLIDNNNPDLKTILNQLLKATGVDFSAYKMNTIKRRIIRRMLLYKIKTLKEYAKLLSQKIEEIHILYQDLLINVTSFFRDTDAHKYLKEHLFPKLLKRKNTGESLRIWVPACATGEEAYSIAMILLEIQESKTTTIPIQIFATDLSEQAINKARIGIYTKQELETVSPKRIQRFFTKADSGFRVNKTVREMCIFAPHNILRDPPFSRLDFISCCNLFIYLDTAAQKKAVNTFHYALNNDGYLMLGKSENISQSAHLFTSSNSKYKIFSRKLNSGSQRLPELSPRFAQYAVPEKNIPLGHRNKTQTPISIGTVTQQGLDNFIDNVLVSEFMPASVVINHQMEILQFRGTTDLFLTHPKGRATFNILKMARPEIAFELRNAISKVIKTNHRIRKSGIEMNPTKGNTDVKIISLEIVPLNIESNEPLLLILFTEQEQAEIYLHQATSGKNPIAIGAAKDRRIQKLEQELAAAHTDALVIAQDQEAFTEELQSAHEEVVSSNEELQTVNEELETSKEEIESTNEELTTTNQELQTRNDLLNEAYDYSEALFSTIHEPMIVLDKNLRVKSANKTFYKIFNVKEEDTEGMLLYDLGNKQWNIPRLRELLEDVLPRNTHFHNFEITHTFPSIGEKTMLLNARRIIQKMNHEELILLAISDITEKKQFEKELMEAKLFAESTTKSKQQFLSNMSHEIRTPLNSILGFTSVLLKTELSIEQKEFVEAIKTSGTSLNLLINDILDLAKVDAGRMTFEKQP
;
A
#
# COMPACT_ATOMS: atom_id res chain seq x y z
N MET A 1 -1.94 -6.42 19.65
CA MET A 1 -1.93 -5.08 19.02
C MET A 1 -3.37 -4.62 18.86
N ILE A 2 -3.66 -3.36 19.18
CA ILE A 2 -4.98 -2.73 19.01
C ILE A 2 -4.78 -1.44 18.23
N GLY A 3 -5.58 -1.21 17.19
CA GLY A 3 -5.62 0.06 16.46
C GLY A 3 -6.86 0.85 16.86
N ILE A 4 -6.72 2.15 17.05
CA ILE A 4 -7.82 3.05 17.40
C ILE A 4 -7.72 4.29 16.51
N ILE A 5 -8.75 4.56 15.72
CA ILE A 5 -8.93 5.83 15.01
C ILE A 5 -9.90 6.68 15.83
N LEU A 6 -9.47 7.88 16.19
CA LEU A 6 -10.32 8.90 16.81
C LEU A 6 -10.61 10.01 15.80
N SER A 7 -11.31 11.06 16.23
CA SER A 7 -11.56 12.27 15.47
C SER A 7 -10.31 12.81 14.75
N GLY A 8 -10.37 12.95 13.43
CA GLY A 8 -9.25 13.40 12.61
C GLY A 8 -9.62 13.68 11.15
N SER A 9 -8.77 14.44 10.48
CA SER A 9 -8.90 14.85 9.08
C SER A 9 -7.75 14.29 8.25
N ALA A 10 -7.94 13.10 7.66
CA ALA A 10 -7.10 12.45 6.65
C ALA A 10 -7.62 11.03 6.40
N SER A 11 -6.90 10.23 5.59
CA SER A 11 -7.24 8.82 5.33
C SER A 11 -6.12 7.82 5.62
N ASP A 12 -4.95 8.30 6.04
CA ASP A 12 -3.75 7.52 6.38
C ASP A 12 -4.02 6.49 7.49
N GLY A 13 -4.83 6.85 8.49
CA GLY A 13 -5.25 5.94 9.56
C GLY A 13 -5.90 4.65 9.05
N THR A 14 -6.56 4.70 7.88
CA THR A 14 -7.20 3.53 7.26
C THR A 14 -6.17 2.46 6.86
N LEU A 15 -4.98 2.88 6.38
CA LEU A 15 -3.91 1.97 5.96
C LEU A 15 -3.24 1.30 7.18
N GLY A 16 -3.02 2.07 8.24
CA GLY A 16 -2.56 1.55 9.53
C GLY A 16 -3.54 0.53 10.10
N MET A 17 -4.85 0.82 10.08
CA MET A 17 -5.88 -0.12 10.51
C MET A 17 -5.92 -1.39 9.69
N LYS A 18 -5.83 -1.27 8.36
CA LYS A 18 -5.72 -2.41 7.46
C LYS A 18 -4.55 -3.30 7.92
N THR A 19 -3.38 -2.72 8.11
CA THR A 19 -2.17 -3.44 8.58
C THR A 19 -2.36 -4.12 9.93
N ILE A 20 -2.92 -3.42 10.93
CA ILE A 20 -3.17 -3.98 12.27
C ILE A 20 -4.15 -5.16 12.20
N LYS A 21 -5.25 -5.00 11.47
CA LYS A 21 -6.25 -6.05 11.24
C LYS A 21 -5.62 -7.26 10.56
N HIS A 22 -4.71 -7.03 9.61
CA HIS A 22 -3.90 -8.06 8.96
C HIS A 22 -2.83 -8.73 9.83
N GLU A 23 -2.44 -8.16 10.95
CA GLU A 23 -1.65 -8.89 11.97
C GLU A 23 -2.53 -9.57 13.02
N GLY A 24 -3.85 -9.44 12.91
CA GLY A 24 -4.83 -10.04 13.81
C GLY A 24 -5.19 -9.14 14.99
N GLY A 25 -4.76 -7.87 14.97
CA GLY A 25 -5.05 -6.89 16.01
C GLY A 25 -6.45 -6.30 15.88
N LEU A 26 -7.11 -6.05 17.01
CA LEU A 26 -8.46 -5.48 17.05
C LEU A 26 -8.47 -4.01 16.64
N THR A 27 -9.55 -3.58 15.98
CA THR A 27 -9.66 -2.23 15.42
C THR A 27 -10.91 -1.50 15.92
N PHE A 28 -10.72 -0.27 16.40
CA PHE A 28 -11.76 0.64 16.88
C PHE A 28 -11.79 1.94 16.06
N ALA A 29 -12.97 2.45 15.75
CA ALA A 29 -13.12 3.82 15.28
C ALA A 29 -14.12 4.58 16.16
N GLN A 30 -13.85 5.86 16.38
CA GLN A 30 -14.81 6.75 17.00
C GLN A 30 -16.06 6.85 16.12
N ASP A 31 -17.23 6.79 16.75
CA ASP A 31 -18.53 7.00 16.10
C ASP A 31 -18.75 8.48 15.71
N ASP A 32 -19.99 8.84 15.40
CA ASP A 32 -20.37 10.20 14.99
C ASP A 32 -20.16 11.27 16.10
N THR A 33 -19.69 10.89 17.30
CA THR A 33 -19.20 11.84 18.31
C THR A 33 -17.87 12.51 17.93
N ALA A 34 -17.22 12.07 16.84
CA ALA A 34 -15.99 12.67 16.35
C ALA A 34 -16.20 14.12 15.88
N LYS A 35 -15.33 15.04 16.35
CA LYS A 35 -15.34 16.45 15.91
C LYS A 35 -15.01 16.58 14.41
N PHE A 36 -14.11 15.73 13.92
CA PHE A 36 -13.78 15.57 12.50
C PHE A 36 -14.01 14.11 12.11
N THR A 37 -15.02 13.87 11.28
CA THR A 37 -15.52 12.52 11.01
C THR A 37 -14.85 11.84 9.81
N SER A 38 -14.13 12.60 8.98
CA SER A 38 -13.60 12.10 7.70
C SER A 38 -12.69 10.87 7.85
N MET A 39 -11.78 10.85 8.84
CA MET A 39 -10.87 9.71 9.07
C MET A 39 -11.60 8.48 9.65
N PRO A 40 -12.39 8.58 10.73
CA PRO A 40 -13.22 7.46 11.20
C PRO A 40 -14.13 6.89 10.11
N HIS A 41 -14.85 7.75 9.38
CA HIS A 41 -15.76 7.31 8.30
C HIS A 41 -15.02 6.62 7.16
N SER A 42 -13.82 7.08 6.79
CA SER A 42 -12.96 6.41 5.80
C SER A 42 -12.64 4.97 6.21
N ALA A 43 -12.25 4.75 7.47
CA ALA A 43 -11.90 3.42 7.96
C ALA A 43 -13.13 2.50 8.09
N ILE A 44 -14.27 3.05 8.50
CA ILE A 44 -15.56 2.34 8.58
C ILE A 44 -16.02 1.93 7.19
N ALA A 45 -16.03 2.85 6.22
CA ALA A 45 -16.42 2.60 4.84
C ALA A 45 -15.51 1.56 4.17
N ALA A 46 -14.23 1.51 4.54
CA ALA A 46 -13.29 0.50 4.09
C ALA A 46 -13.54 -0.91 4.70
N GLY A 47 -14.47 -1.05 5.66
CA GLY A 47 -14.74 -2.32 6.36
C GLY A 47 -13.60 -2.76 7.30
N MET A 48 -12.71 -1.83 7.64
CA MET A 48 -11.49 -2.13 8.40
C MET A 48 -11.66 -2.00 9.91
N VAL A 49 -12.85 -1.59 10.38
CA VAL A 49 -13.14 -1.35 11.80
C VAL A 49 -13.97 -2.50 12.38
N ASP A 50 -13.62 -2.97 13.57
CA ASP A 50 -14.37 -4.02 14.29
C ASP A 50 -15.39 -3.44 15.28
N PHE A 51 -15.06 -2.32 15.92
CA PHE A 51 -15.92 -1.64 16.89
C PHE A 51 -16.05 -0.16 16.53
N ILE A 52 -17.29 0.32 16.41
CA ILE A 52 -17.62 1.73 16.20
C ILE A 52 -18.30 2.21 17.48
N LEU A 53 -17.60 3.01 18.28
CA LEU A 53 -18.01 3.35 19.65
C LEU A 53 -17.55 4.78 20.00
N PRO A 54 -18.24 5.48 20.92
CA PRO A 54 -17.74 6.76 21.44
C PRO A 54 -16.50 6.54 22.34
N PRO A 55 -15.64 7.55 22.55
CA PRO A 55 -14.35 7.37 23.25
C PRO A 55 -14.47 6.75 24.65
N LYS A 56 -15.54 7.08 25.38
CA LYS A 56 -15.84 6.52 26.69
C LYS A 56 -16.09 5.01 26.64
N GLU A 57 -16.82 4.55 25.62
CA GLU A 57 -17.12 3.12 25.44
C GLU A 57 -15.92 2.36 24.89
N ILE A 58 -15.11 2.98 24.02
CA ILE A 58 -13.81 2.43 23.61
C ILE A 58 -12.97 2.13 24.87
N ALA A 59 -12.84 3.09 25.79
CA ALA A 59 -12.09 2.90 27.03
C ALA A 59 -12.63 1.75 27.91
N LEU A 60 -13.96 1.64 28.04
CA LEU A 60 -14.59 0.54 28.79
C LEU A 60 -14.31 -0.82 28.14
N GLU A 61 -14.37 -0.90 26.81
CA GLU A 61 -14.15 -2.15 26.09
C GLU A 61 -12.67 -2.57 26.12
N LEU A 62 -11.73 -1.61 26.07
CA LEU A 62 -10.31 -1.87 26.31
C LEU A 62 -10.05 -2.42 27.72
N ALA A 63 -10.68 -1.84 28.74
CA ALA A 63 -10.58 -2.30 30.12
C ALA A 63 -11.20 -3.70 30.33
N ARG A 64 -12.18 -4.09 29.50
CA ARG A 64 -12.72 -5.46 29.48
C ARG A 64 -11.73 -6.41 28.79
N LEU A 65 -11.18 -6.02 27.64
CA LEU A 65 -10.24 -6.82 26.86
C LEU A 65 -8.98 -7.13 27.66
N SER A 66 -8.44 -6.17 28.42
CA SER A 66 -7.26 -6.39 29.27
C SER A 66 -7.47 -7.50 30.33
N LYS A 67 -8.72 -7.75 30.74
CA LYS A 67 -9.07 -8.82 31.69
C LYS A 67 -9.32 -10.17 31.04
N HIS A 68 -9.27 -10.27 29.71
CA HIS A 68 -9.56 -11.51 28.99
C HIS A 68 -8.49 -12.58 29.24
N PRO A 69 -8.83 -13.88 29.41
CA PRO A 69 -7.86 -14.94 29.71
C PRO A 69 -6.68 -15.02 28.74
N PHE A 70 -6.93 -14.89 27.43
CA PHE A 70 -5.87 -14.91 26.40
C PHE A 70 -4.95 -13.68 26.41
N ILE A 71 -5.29 -12.62 27.15
CA ILE A 71 -4.48 -11.40 27.27
C ILE A 71 -3.79 -11.36 28.64
N LYS A 72 -4.50 -11.75 29.71
CA LYS A 72 -4.03 -11.70 31.10
C LYS A 72 -2.93 -12.71 31.43
N SER A 73 -2.85 -13.84 30.72
CA SER A 73 -1.86 -14.89 31.00
C SER A 73 -0.40 -14.52 30.67
N ASN A 74 -0.14 -13.37 30.02
CA ASN A 74 1.22 -12.89 29.74
C ASN A 74 1.89 -12.16 30.93
N ASP A 75 1.16 -11.84 32.00
CA ASP A 75 1.66 -11.02 33.12
C ASP A 75 2.24 -11.81 34.30
N ASN A 76 2.07 -13.14 34.33
CA ASN A 76 2.63 -13.97 35.41
C ASN A 76 4.08 -14.33 35.10
N GLY A 77 4.98 -13.36 35.30
CA GLY A 77 6.42 -13.50 35.09
C GLY A 77 7.06 -14.61 35.92
N LYS A 78 7.90 -15.41 35.26
CA LYS A 78 9.28 -15.75 35.67
C LYS A 78 9.97 -16.58 34.57
N ASN A 79 11.09 -16.04 34.10
CA ASN A 79 12.18 -16.69 33.36
C ASN A 79 11.84 -17.31 31.99
N SER A 80 12.01 -16.53 30.92
CA SER A 80 12.48 -17.06 29.63
C SER A 80 13.11 -15.92 28.83
N SER A 81 14.42 -15.79 28.90
CA SER A 81 15.28 -15.08 27.96
C SER A 81 15.32 -15.82 26.61
N SER A 82 14.16 -15.90 25.95
CA SER A 82 14.00 -16.30 24.56
C SER A 82 12.61 -15.88 24.09
N GLY A 83 12.55 -14.94 23.13
CA GLY A 83 11.40 -14.57 22.28
C GLY A 83 10.02 -14.48 22.96
N GLY A 84 9.49 -13.27 23.11
CA GLY A 84 8.19 -13.01 23.75
C GLY A 84 7.08 -13.99 23.37
N ARG A 85 6.52 -14.71 24.36
CA ARG A 85 5.41 -15.64 24.17
C ARG A 85 4.13 -14.87 23.83
N GLY A 86 3.51 -15.22 22.72
CA GLY A 86 2.25 -14.64 22.26
C GLY A 86 1.04 -15.37 22.85
N ALA A 87 -0.15 -14.77 22.76
CA ALA A 87 -1.41 -15.38 23.23
C ALA A 87 -1.71 -16.73 22.55
N GLU A 88 -1.19 -16.95 21.36
CA GLU A 88 -1.25 -18.19 20.58
C GLU A 88 -0.50 -19.37 21.24
N ASP A 89 0.49 -19.11 22.09
CA ASP A 89 1.25 -20.16 22.77
C ASP A 89 0.43 -20.79 23.91
N LEU A 90 -0.65 -20.13 24.35
CA LEU A 90 -1.60 -20.63 25.35
C LEU A 90 -2.51 -21.75 24.80
N ILE A 91 -2.61 -21.88 23.48
CA ILE A 91 -3.40 -22.93 22.82
C ILE A 91 -2.44 -24.01 22.35
N ASP A 92 -2.58 -25.24 22.84
CA ASP A 92 -1.83 -26.38 22.31
C ASP A 92 -2.31 -26.74 20.88
N ASN A 93 -1.37 -27.02 19.97
CA ASN A 93 -1.67 -27.56 18.64
C ASN A 93 -2.46 -28.88 18.68
N ASN A 94 -2.30 -29.65 19.76
CA ASN A 94 -3.00 -30.91 19.96
C ASN A 94 -4.40 -30.77 20.57
N ASN A 95 -4.83 -29.54 20.91
CA ASN A 95 -6.13 -29.30 21.52
C ASN A 95 -7.28 -29.86 20.65
N PRO A 96 -8.18 -30.68 21.22
CA PRO A 96 -9.26 -31.33 20.47
C PRO A 96 -10.31 -30.33 19.94
N ASP A 97 -10.57 -29.23 20.65
CA ASP A 97 -11.49 -28.19 20.21
C ASP A 97 -10.90 -27.43 19.01
N LEU A 98 -9.59 -27.17 19.00
CA LEU A 98 -8.89 -26.58 17.85
C LEU A 98 -9.01 -27.49 16.61
N LYS A 99 -8.77 -28.80 16.77
CA LYS A 99 -8.96 -29.78 15.68
C LYS A 99 -10.40 -29.81 15.19
N THR A 100 -11.36 -29.65 16.09
CA THR A 100 -12.79 -29.56 15.75
C THR A 100 -13.09 -28.33 14.89
N ILE A 101 -12.57 -27.16 15.26
CA ILE A 101 -12.70 -25.91 14.48
C ILE A 101 -12.10 -26.08 13.09
N LEU A 102 -10.88 -26.63 12.98
CA LEU A 102 -10.22 -26.86 11.70
C LEU A 102 -11.00 -27.83 10.81
N ASN A 103 -11.57 -28.89 11.38
CA ASN A 103 -12.42 -29.84 10.66
C ASN A 103 -13.73 -29.22 10.18
N GLN A 104 -14.35 -28.33 10.97
CA GLN A 104 -15.54 -27.58 10.55
C GLN A 104 -15.22 -26.65 9.38
N LEU A 105 -14.10 -25.93 9.44
CA LEU A 105 -13.60 -25.10 8.34
C LEU A 105 -13.33 -25.93 7.08
N LEU A 106 -12.63 -27.06 7.20
CA LEU A 106 -12.34 -27.97 6.09
C LEU A 106 -13.63 -28.47 5.42
N LYS A 107 -14.63 -28.88 6.20
CA LYS A 107 -15.91 -29.38 5.67
C LYS A 107 -16.69 -28.29 4.93
N ALA A 108 -16.68 -27.06 5.43
CA ALA A 108 -17.45 -25.96 4.84
C ALA A 108 -16.75 -25.32 3.63
N THR A 109 -15.42 -25.27 3.63
CA THR A 109 -14.64 -24.47 2.65
C THR A 109 -13.79 -25.31 1.72
N GLY A 110 -13.53 -26.57 2.06
CA GLY A 110 -12.62 -27.45 1.31
C GLY A 110 -11.13 -27.09 1.43
N VAL A 111 -10.76 -26.16 2.31
CA VAL A 111 -9.37 -25.74 2.57
C VAL A 111 -8.85 -26.36 3.87
N ASP A 112 -7.73 -27.06 3.79
CA ASP A 112 -7.08 -27.65 4.96
C ASP A 112 -6.12 -26.66 5.63
N PHE A 113 -6.63 -25.91 6.62
CA PHE A 113 -5.83 -24.99 7.42
C PHE A 113 -4.84 -25.68 8.37
N SER A 114 -4.86 -27.02 8.50
CA SER A 114 -3.81 -27.73 9.23
C SER A 114 -2.45 -27.64 8.53
N ALA A 115 -2.45 -27.39 7.22
CA ALA A 115 -1.25 -27.22 6.39
C ALA A 115 -0.66 -25.80 6.45
N TYR A 116 -1.25 -24.91 7.26
CA TYR A 116 -0.84 -23.53 7.45
C TYR A 116 -0.14 -23.37 8.80
N LYS A 117 0.64 -22.30 8.95
CA LYS A 117 1.34 -22.00 10.21
C LYS A 117 0.34 -21.74 11.33
N MET A 118 0.34 -22.64 12.30
CA MET A 118 -0.69 -22.66 13.35
C MET A 118 -0.73 -21.39 14.20
N ASN A 119 0.41 -20.70 14.41
CA ASN A 119 0.44 -19.44 15.15
C ASN A 119 -0.42 -18.36 14.47
N THR A 120 -0.40 -18.27 13.14
CA THR A 120 -1.25 -17.33 12.40
C THR A 120 -2.73 -17.71 12.51
N ILE A 121 -3.04 -19.01 12.41
CA ILE A 121 -4.42 -19.52 12.54
C ILE A 121 -4.98 -19.25 13.95
N LYS A 122 -4.22 -19.58 15.00
CA LYS A 122 -4.60 -19.34 16.39
C LYS A 122 -4.83 -17.86 16.69
N ARG A 123 -3.95 -16.97 16.22
CA ARG A 123 -4.14 -15.51 16.39
C ARG A 123 -5.49 -15.04 15.82
N ARG A 124 -5.92 -15.57 14.66
CA ARG A 124 -7.22 -15.25 14.05
C ARG A 124 -8.40 -15.85 14.80
N ILE A 125 -8.28 -17.09 15.26
CA ILE A 125 -9.32 -17.70 16.10
C ILE A 125 -9.49 -16.89 17.40
N ILE A 126 -8.39 -16.55 18.10
CA ILE A 126 -8.43 -15.73 19.32
C ILE A 126 -9.07 -14.37 19.04
N ARG A 127 -8.71 -13.71 17.93
CA ARG A 127 -9.34 -12.46 17.49
C ARG A 127 -10.86 -12.60 17.37
N ARG A 128 -11.36 -13.61 16.65
CA ARG A 128 -12.81 -13.87 16.53
C ARG A 128 -13.47 -14.14 17.88
N MET A 129 -12.80 -14.88 18.76
CA MET A 129 -13.29 -15.12 20.12
C MET A 129 -13.39 -13.83 20.94
N LEU A 130 -12.42 -12.92 20.81
CA LEU A 130 -12.45 -11.62 21.50
C LEU A 130 -13.63 -10.75 21.03
N LEU A 131 -13.95 -10.77 19.73
CA LEU A 131 -15.11 -10.08 19.16
C LEU A 131 -16.44 -10.60 19.72
N TYR A 132 -16.57 -11.93 19.87
CA TYR A 132 -17.74 -12.56 20.47
C TYR A 132 -17.71 -12.62 22.00
N LYS A 133 -16.66 -12.09 22.65
CA LYS A 133 -16.45 -12.15 24.10
C LYS A 133 -16.41 -13.58 24.67
N ILE A 134 -15.97 -14.54 23.85
CA ILE A 134 -15.87 -15.96 24.18
C ILE A 134 -14.53 -16.27 24.85
N LYS A 135 -14.58 -17.05 25.95
CA LYS A 135 -13.40 -17.30 26.80
C LYS A 135 -12.68 -18.61 26.48
N THR A 136 -13.35 -19.57 25.83
CA THR A 136 -12.79 -20.91 25.59
C THR A 136 -12.99 -21.40 24.15
N LEU A 137 -12.05 -22.21 23.65
CA LEU A 137 -12.15 -22.79 22.29
C LEU A 137 -13.38 -23.68 22.12
N LYS A 138 -13.77 -24.40 23.17
CA LYS A 138 -14.96 -25.25 23.18
C LYS A 138 -16.25 -24.45 22.93
N GLU A 139 -16.39 -23.30 23.57
CA GLU A 139 -17.53 -22.39 23.32
C GLU A 139 -17.52 -21.87 21.88
N TYR A 140 -16.34 -21.54 21.34
CA TYR A 140 -16.22 -21.07 19.96
C TYR A 140 -16.52 -22.18 18.93
N ALA A 141 -16.04 -23.40 19.14
CA ALA A 141 -16.36 -24.56 18.31
C ALA A 141 -17.88 -24.87 18.30
N LYS A 142 -18.56 -24.62 19.42
CA LYS A 142 -20.03 -24.70 19.53
C LYS A 142 -20.73 -23.55 18.79
N LEU A 143 -20.20 -22.34 18.85
CA LEU A 143 -20.74 -21.22 18.07
C LEU A 143 -20.67 -21.53 16.56
N LEU A 144 -19.53 -22.02 16.08
CA LEU A 144 -19.35 -22.38 14.66
C LEU A 144 -20.31 -23.48 14.20
N SER A 145 -20.68 -24.43 15.06
CA SER A 145 -21.68 -25.45 14.69
C SER A 145 -23.12 -24.92 14.67
N GLN A 146 -23.40 -23.81 15.37
CA GLN A 146 -24.73 -23.19 15.43
C GLN A 146 -24.93 -22.10 14.37
N LYS A 147 -23.84 -21.41 13.97
CA LYS A 147 -23.89 -20.25 13.07
C LYS A 147 -22.92 -20.44 11.90
N ILE A 148 -23.44 -20.94 10.78
CA ILE A 148 -22.64 -21.23 9.58
C ILE A 148 -22.00 -19.95 9.00
N GLU A 149 -22.65 -18.80 9.13
CA GLU A 149 -22.08 -17.52 8.67
C GLU A 149 -20.76 -17.20 9.38
N GLU A 150 -20.61 -17.59 10.66
CA GLU A 150 -19.36 -17.36 11.39
C GLU A 150 -18.21 -18.21 10.84
N ILE A 151 -18.48 -19.40 10.29
CA ILE A 151 -17.46 -20.20 9.61
C ILE A 151 -16.93 -19.45 8.39
N HIS A 152 -17.81 -18.85 7.58
CA HIS A 152 -17.41 -18.06 6.42
C HIS A 152 -16.65 -16.79 6.82
N ILE A 153 -17.03 -16.12 7.91
CA ILE A 153 -16.31 -14.94 8.39
C ILE A 153 -14.92 -15.33 8.91
N LEU A 154 -14.81 -16.40 9.70
CA LEU A 154 -13.51 -16.93 10.14
C LEU A 154 -12.65 -17.32 8.93
N TYR A 155 -13.23 -17.97 7.92
CA TYR A 155 -12.55 -18.32 6.69
C TYR A 155 -11.95 -17.08 6.01
N GLN A 156 -12.73 -16.01 5.83
CA GLN A 156 -12.20 -14.76 5.24
C GLN A 156 -11.13 -14.11 6.12
N ASP A 157 -11.27 -14.14 7.45
CA ASP A 157 -10.27 -13.57 8.38
C ASP A 157 -8.93 -14.36 8.36
N LEU A 158 -8.97 -15.64 7.98
CA LEU A 158 -7.80 -16.49 7.75
C LEU A 158 -7.11 -16.22 6.40
N LEU A 159 -7.83 -15.71 5.39
CA LEU A 159 -7.28 -15.37 4.08
C LEU A 159 -6.73 -13.93 4.08
N ILE A 160 -5.41 -13.81 4.24
CA ILE A 160 -4.74 -12.50 4.34
C ILE A 160 -4.43 -11.97 2.93
N ASN A 161 -5.31 -11.11 2.41
CA ASN A 161 -5.28 -10.64 1.02
C ASN A 161 -4.57 -9.27 0.84
N VAL A 162 -3.49 -9.00 1.57
CA VAL A 162 -2.77 -7.72 1.47
C VAL A 162 -1.87 -7.71 0.25
N THR A 163 -2.15 -6.80 -0.66
CA THR A 163 -1.32 -6.56 -1.84
C THR A 163 -1.37 -5.08 -2.23
N SER A 164 -0.43 -4.68 -3.07
CA SER A 164 -0.32 -3.34 -3.65
C SER A 164 0.31 -3.43 -5.04
N PHE A 165 0.01 -2.46 -5.90
CA PHE A 165 0.64 -2.39 -7.21
C PHE A 165 2.15 -2.21 -7.06
N PHE A 166 2.93 -2.90 -7.88
CA PHE A 166 4.39 -2.82 -7.89
C PHE A 166 5.04 -2.99 -6.49
N ARG A 167 4.48 -3.85 -5.62
CA ARG A 167 4.87 -4.04 -4.20
C ARG A 167 6.37 -4.12 -3.94
N ASP A 168 7.13 -4.75 -4.85
CA ASP A 168 8.59 -4.76 -4.84
C ASP A 168 9.14 -4.07 -6.08
N THR A 169 9.29 -2.74 -6.01
CA THR A 169 9.65 -1.89 -7.15
C THR A 169 10.94 -2.34 -7.84
N ASP A 170 11.96 -2.76 -7.08
CA ASP A 170 13.24 -3.19 -7.63
C ASP A 170 13.14 -4.52 -8.36
N ALA A 171 12.38 -5.49 -7.82
CA ALA A 171 12.15 -6.76 -8.49
C ALA A 171 11.38 -6.54 -9.81
N HIS A 172 10.34 -5.69 -9.80
CA HIS A 172 9.58 -5.34 -11.00
C HIS A 172 10.44 -4.61 -12.04
N LYS A 173 11.38 -3.77 -11.61
CA LYS A 173 12.37 -3.13 -12.49
C LYS A 173 13.29 -4.17 -13.13
N TYR A 174 13.80 -5.12 -12.37
CA TYR A 174 14.60 -6.24 -12.90
C TYR A 174 13.80 -7.10 -13.89
N LEU A 175 12.52 -7.39 -13.60
CA LEU A 175 11.63 -8.09 -14.54
C LEU A 175 11.50 -7.32 -15.85
N LYS A 176 11.32 -6.00 -15.78
CA LYS A 176 11.17 -5.12 -16.95
C LYS A 176 12.44 -5.03 -17.80
N GLU A 177 13.60 -4.85 -17.17
CA GLU A 177 14.86 -4.54 -17.85
C GLU A 177 15.60 -5.80 -18.32
N HIS A 178 15.42 -6.94 -17.64
CA HIS A 178 16.21 -8.15 -17.89
C HIS A 178 15.37 -9.38 -18.21
N LEU A 179 14.48 -9.82 -17.32
CA LEU A 179 13.86 -11.15 -17.43
C LEU A 179 12.79 -11.23 -18.51
N PHE A 180 11.80 -10.33 -18.51
CA PHE A 180 10.72 -10.37 -19.51
C PHE A 180 11.22 -10.09 -20.92
N PRO A 181 12.15 -9.16 -21.19
CA PRO A 181 12.76 -9.04 -22.52
C PRO A 181 13.42 -10.33 -22.99
N LYS A 182 14.10 -11.06 -22.10
CA LYS A 182 14.73 -12.36 -22.40
C LYS A 182 13.69 -13.44 -22.72
N LEU A 183 12.60 -13.52 -21.94
CA LEU A 183 11.53 -14.49 -22.18
C LEU A 183 10.78 -14.21 -23.48
N LEU A 184 10.49 -12.93 -23.78
CA LEU A 184 9.83 -12.54 -25.02
C LEU A 184 10.70 -12.85 -26.26
N LYS A 185 12.02 -12.63 -26.20
CA LYS A 185 12.93 -12.93 -27.33
C LYS A 185 12.99 -14.42 -27.69
N ARG A 186 12.62 -15.33 -26.79
CA ARG A 186 12.66 -16.78 -26.99
C ARG A 186 11.41 -17.34 -27.67
N LYS A 187 10.36 -16.53 -27.83
CA LYS A 187 9.08 -16.99 -28.36
C LYS A 187 9.08 -16.97 -29.88
N ASN A 188 8.67 -18.09 -30.47
CA ASN A 188 8.48 -18.19 -31.91
C ASN A 188 7.16 -17.54 -32.35
N THR A 189 7.01 -17.26 -33.64
CA THR A 189 5.78 -16.71 -34.21
C THR A 189 4.59 -17.65 -33.93
N GLY A 190 3.58 -17.16 -33.21
CA GLY A 190 2.38 -17.91 -32.81
C GLY A 190 2.43 -18.53 -31.41
N GLU A 191 3.59 -18.52 -30.73
CA GLU A 191 3.67 -18.93 -29.32
C GLU A 191 3.23 -17.81 -28.39
N SER A 192 2.54 -18.17 -27.29
CA SER A 192 2.20 -17.23 -26.23
C SER A 192 3.21 -17.28 -25.07
N LEU A 193 3.41 -16.13 -24.43
CA LEU A 193 4.07 -16.04 -23.13
C LEU A 193 3.02 -16.35 -22.05
N ARG A 194 3.23 -17.43 -21.29
CA ARG A 194 2.28 -17.91 -20.29
C ARG A 194 2.85 -17.71 -18.89
N ILE A 195 2.12 -16.96 -18.08
CA ILE A 195 2.51 -16.57 -16.72
C ILE A 195 1.46 -17.05 -15.74
N TRP A 196 1.86 -17.50 -14.55
CA TRP A 196 0.94 -17.80 -13.45
C TRP A 196 1.28 -17.00 -12.20
N VAL A 197 0.28 -16.32 -11.64
CA VAL A 197 0.33 -15.56 -10.40
C VAL A 197 -0.61 -16.25 -9.39
N PRO A 198 -0.14 -17.30 -8.68
CA PRO A 198 -0.87 -17.88 -7.57
C PRO A 198 -0.94 -16.91 -6.37
N ALA A 199 -2.01 -17.00 -5.58
CA ALA A 199 -2.31 -16.08 -4.49
C ALA A 199 -2.36 -14.59 -4.92
N CYS A 200 -3.03 -14.32 -6.04
CA CYS A 200 -3.07 -12.99 -6.64
C CYS A 200 -3.85 -11.94 -5.83
N ALA A 201 -4.51 -12.34 -4.74
CA ALA A 201 -5.38 -11.50 -3.92
C ALA A 201 -6.36 -10.70 -4.80
N THR A 202 -6.33 -9.38 -4.71
CA THR A 202 -7.23 -8.48 -5.44
C THR A 202 -6.71 -8.09 -6.83
N GLY A 203 -5.67 -8.75 -7.35
CA GLY A 203 -5.21 -8.68 -8.75
C GLY A 203 -4.06 -7.71 -9.05
N GLU A 204 -3.61 -6.93 -8.07
CA GLU A 204 -2.61 -5.86 -8.23
C GLU A 204 -1.29 -6.38 -8.83
N GLU A 205 -0.82 -7.56 -8.42
CA GLU A 205 0.41 -8.17 -8.94
C GLU A 205 0.27 -8.61 -10.40
N ALA A 206 -0.84 -9.29 -10.73
CA ALA A 206 -1.14 -9.72 -12.09
C ALA A 206 -1.24 -8.53 -13.05
N TYR A 207 -1.91 -7.46 -12.62
CA TYR A 207 -2.00 -6.22 -13.40
C TYR A 207 -0.66 -5.49 -13.52
N SER A 208 0.17 -5.49 -12.47
CA SER A 208 1.52 -4.90 -12.51
C SER A 208 2.39 -5.59 -13.57
N ILE A 209 2.37 -6.93 -13.60
CA ILE A 209 3.09 -7.73 -14.60
C ILE A 209 2.54 -7.44 -16.01
N ALA A 210 1.22 -7.40 -16.17
CA ALA A 210 0.57 -7.12 -17.45
C ALA A 210 0.98 -5.75 -18.03
N MET A 211 0.99 -4.70 -17.20
CA MET A 211 1.41 -3.35 -17.61
C MET A 211 2.88 -3.32 -18.03
N ILE A 212 3.77 -3.99 -17.29
CA ILE A 212 5.19 -4.07 -17.66
C ILE A 212 5.37 -4.74 -19.02
N LEU A 213 4.65 -5.83 -19.29
CA LEU A 213 4.78 -6.54 -20.55
C LEU A 213 4.29 -5.70 -21.75
N LEU A 214 3.21 -4.93 -21.58
CA LEU A 214 2.75 -3.98 -22.60
C LEU A 214 3.79 -2.88 -22.84
N GLU A 215 4.40 -2.34 -21.79
CA GLU A 215 5.48 -1.33 -21.91
C GLU A 215 6.68 -1.86 -22.71
N ILE A 216 7.01 -3.16 -22.60
CA ILE A 216 8.14 -3.77 -23.33
C ILE A 216 7.80 -4.02 -24.81
N GLN A 217 6.55 -4.31 -25.14
CA GLN A 217 6.14 -4.63 -26.51
C GLN A 217 5.82 -3.39 -27.38
N GLU A 218 5.63 -2.21 -26.78
CA GLU A 218 5.25 -0.98 -27.48
C GLU A 218 6.23 -0.54 -28.59
N SER A 219 7.51 -0.87 -28.46
CA SER A 219 8.56 -0.51 -29.43
C SER A 219 8.88 -1.62 -30.45
N LYS A 220 8.12 -2.72 -30.46
CA LYS A 220 8.39 -3.88 -31.32
C LYS A 220 7.40 -3.97 -32.49
N THR A 221 7.90 -4.35 -33.66
CA THR A 221 7.11 -4.62 -34.87
C THR A 221 6.24 -5.88 -34.79
N THR A 222 6.59 -6.83 -33.92
CA THR A 222 5.85 -8.08 -33.71
C THR A 222 5.41 -8.20 -32.26
N THR A 223 4.09 -8.28 -32.03
CA THR A 223 3.49 -8.46 -30.70
C THR A 223 3.32 -9.95 -30.37
N ILE A 224 3.87 -10.39 -29.23
CA ILE A 224 3.74 -11.78 -28.77
C ILE A 224 2.50 -11.88 -27.86
N PRO A 225 1.57 -12.82 -28.11
CA PRO A 225 0.40 -13.01 -27.24
C PRO A 225 0.81 -13.32 -25.79
N ILE A 226 0.15 -12.68 -24.82
CA ILE A 226 0.42 -12.84 -23.38
C ILE A 226 -0.82 -13.45 -22.70
N GLN A 227 -0.61 -14.45 -21.86
CA GLN A 227 -1.64 -15.04 -21.00
C GLN A 227 -1.16 -15.10 -19.56
N ILE A 228 -1.85 -14.40 -18.67
CA ILE A 228 -1.56 -14.35 -17.24
C ILE A 228 -2.70 -15.06 -16.51
N PHE A 229 -2.43 -16.26 -16.00
CA PHE A 229 -3.34 -16.96 -15.10
C PHE A 229 -3.13 -16.37 -13.70
N ALA A 230 -4.18 -15.82 -13.09
CA ALA A 230 -4.10 -15.22 -11.77
C ALA A 230 -5.12 -15.91 -10.87
N THR A 231 -4.66 -16.53 -9.79
CA THR A 231 -5.53 -17.41 -8.99
C THR A 231 -5.41 -17.18 -7.51
N ASP A 232 -6.50 -17.38 -6.77
CA ASP A 232 -6.56 -17.18 -5.32
C ASP A 232 -7.61 -18.11 -4.69
N LEU A 233 -7.55 -18.31 -3.36
CA LEU A 233 -8.61 -19.01 -2.62
C LEU A 233 -9.83 -18.12 -2.38
N SER A 234 -9.63 -16.81 -2.20
CA SER A 234 -10.71 -15.88 -1.91
C SER A 234 -11.48 -15.51 -3.17
N GLU A 235 -12.70 -16.04 -3.29
CA GLU A 235 -13.61 -15.68 -4.39
C GLU A 235 -13.96 -14.18 -4.39
N GLN A 236 -14.06 -13.58 -3.20
CA GLN A 236 -14.28 -12.13 -3.05
C GLN A 236 -13.13 -11.32 -3.66
N ALA A 237 -11.88 -11.73 -3.40
CA ALA A 237 -10.70 -11.08 -3.96
C ALA A 237 -10.62 -11.23 -5.49
N ILE A 238 -10.90 -12.44 -5.99
CA ILE A 238 -11.00 -12.74 -7.43
C ILE A 238 -12.08 -11.88 -8.13
N ASN A 239 -13.25 -11.72 -7.51
CA ASN A 239 -14.31 -10.90 -8.08
C ASN A 239 -13.92 -9.42 -8.15
N LYS A 240 -13.25 -8.89 -7.11
CA LYS A 240 -12.68 -7.53 -7.16
C LYS A 240 -11.64 -7.41 -8.28
N ALA A 241 -10.74 -8.39 -8.41
CA ALA A 241 -9.72 -8.42 -9.45
C ALA A 241 -10.33 -8.41 -10.87
N ARG A 242 -11.39 -9.19 -11.12
CA ARG A 242 -12.12 -9.23 -12.40
C ARG A 242 -12.77 -7.89 -12.74
N ILE A 243 -13.40 -7.25 -11.75
CA ILE A 243 -14.00 -5.92 -11.90
C ILE A 243 -12.89 -4.89 -12.22
N GLY A 244 -11.75 -5.00 -11.53
CA GLY A 244 -10.55 -4.20 -11.78
C GLY A 244 -10.73 -2.72 -11.46
N ILE A 245 -11.54 -2.38 -10.45
CA ILE A 245 -11.72 -1.00 -9.96
C ILE A 245 -10.94 -0.85 -8.65
N TYR A 246 -10.09 0.16 -8.59
CA TYR A 246 -9.22 0.47 -7.47
C TYR A 246 -9.38 1.92 -7.03
N THR A 247 -9.23 2.18 -5.73
CA THR A 247 -9.33 3.54 -5.18
C THR A 247 -8.05 4.33 -5.48
N LYS A 248 -8.09 5.66 -5.29
CA LYS A 248 -6.90 6.52 -5.44
C LYS A 248 -5.77 6.10 -4.49
N GLN A 249 -6.10 5.66 -3.27
CA GLN A 249 -5.14 5.18 -2.27
C GLN A 249 -4.47 3.88 -2.71
N GLU A 250 -5.24 2.95 -3.28
CA GLU A 250 -4.69 1.68 -3.77
C GLU A 250 -3.72 1.88 -4.98
N LEU A 251 -3.82 3.03 -5.65
CA LEU A 251 -2.95 3.42 -6.76
C LEU A 251 -1.79 4.34 -6.35
N GLU A 252 -1.54 4.56 -5.07
CA GLU A 252 -0.49 5.46 -4.58
C GLU A 252 0.91 5.09 -5.09
N THR A 253 1.19 3.79 -5.21
CA THR A 253 2.47 3.27 -5.73
C THR A 253 2.56 3.28 -7.26
N VAL A 254 1.48 3.64 -7.96
CA VAL A 254 1.41 3.65 -9.43
C VAL A 254 1.76 5.05 -9.94
N SER A 255 2.73 5.12 -10.86
CA SER A 255 3.14 6.41 -11.42
C SER A 255 2.00 7.10 -12.17
N PRO A 256 1.92 8.45 -12.15
CA PRO A 256 0.88 9.20 -12.87
C PRO A 256 0.80 8.86 -14.36
N LYS A 257 1.96 8.61 -15.00
CA LYS A 257 2.05 8.17 -16.40
C LYS A 257 1.35 6.83 -16.65
N ARG A 258 1.49 5.88 -15.72
CA ARG A 258 0.79 4.58 -15.80
C ARG A 258 -0.70 4.71 -15.51
N ILE A 259 -1.10 5.56 -14.56
CA ILE A 259 -2.51 5.84 -14.29
C ILE A 259 -3.19 6.39 -15.55
N GLN A 260 -2.60 7.41 -16.18
CA GLN A 260 -3.15 8.01 -17.40
C GLN A 260 -3.24 7.02 -18.56
N ARG A 261 -2.28 6.08 -18.65
CA ARG A 261 -2.19 5.13 -19.78
C ARG A 261 -3.04 3.87 -19.60
N PHE A 262 -3.07 3.28 -18.40
CA PHE A 262 -3.61 1.95 -18.15
C PHE A 262 -4.91 1.95 -17.35
N PHE A 263 -5.42 3.11 -16.95
CA PHE A 263 -6.66 3.23 -16.20
C PHE A 263 -7.62 4.24 -16.84
N THR A 264 -8.91 4.03 -16.57
CA THR A 264 -10.02 4.93 -16.93
C THR A 264 -10.76 5.31 -15.66
N LYS A 265 -11.14 6.59 -15.54
CA LYS A 265 -11.90 7.08 -14.39
C LYS A 265 -13.30 6.44 -14.38
N ALA A 266 -13.73 5.95 -13.23
CA ALA A 266 -15.04 5.35 -12.98
C ALA A 266 -15.68 5.99 -11.74
N ASP A 267 -16.99 5.79 -11.54
CA ASP A 267 -17.77 6.47 -10.48
C ASP A 267 -17.18 6.29 -9.06
N SER A 268 -16.59 5.13 -8.78
CA SER A 268 -16.03 4.77 -7.47
C SER A 268 -14.49 4.64 -7.45
N GLY A 269 -13.78 5.11 -8.50
CA GLY A 269 -12.31 5.05 -8.54
C GLY A 269 -11.73 4.99 -9.95
N PHE A 270 -10.71 4.14 -10.14
CA PHE A 270 -10.00 3.96 -11.40
C PHE A 270 -10.13 2.51 -11.85
N ARG A 271 -10.63 2.31 -13.06
CA ARG A 271 -10.79 0.98 -13.67
C ARG A 271 -9.61 0.67 -14.56
N VAL A 272 -9.04 -0.53 -14.41
CA VAL A 272 -8.00 -1.04 -15.31
C VAL A 272 -8.54 -1.19 -16.73
N ASN A 273 -7.79 -0.69 -17.72
CA ASN A 273 -8.19 -0.70 -19.13
C ASN A 273 -8.42 -2.12 -19.65
N LYS A 274 -9.38 -2.26 -20.57
CA LYS A 274 -9.79 -3.55 -21.14
C LYS A 274 -8.61 -4.34 -21.74
N THR A 275 -7.70 -3.64 -22.42
CA THR A 275 -6.48 -4.23 -23.01
C THR A 275 -5.57 -4.92 -21.98
N VAL A 276 -5.49 -4.37 -20.77
CA VAL A 276 -4.73 -5.00 -19.68
C VAL A 276 -5.51 -6.16 -19.08
N ARG A 277 -6.83 -6.01 -18.88
CA ARG A 277 -7.69 -7.02 -18.29
C ARG A 277 -7.82 -8.28 -19.13
N GLU A 278 -7.86 -8.17 -20.45
CA GLU A 278 -8.00 -9.32 -21.35
C GLU A 278 -6.77 -10.25 -21.36
N MET A 279 -5.61 -9.78 -20.91
CA MET A 279 -4.43 -10.64 -20.71
C MET A 279 -4.52 -11.48 -19.42
N CYS A 280 -5.37 -11.07 -18.46
CA CYS A 280 -5.45 -11.66 -17.13
C CYS A 280 -6.69 -12.55 -16.96
N ILE A 281 -6.46 -13.83 -16.68
CA ILE A 281 -7.51 -14.83 -16.44
C ILE A 281 -7.57 -15.10 -14.93
N PHE A 282 -8.60 -14.55 -14.28
CA PHE A 282 -8.80 -14.69 -12.83
C PHE A 282 -9.71 -15.88 -12.48
N ALA A 283 -9.24 -16.79 -11.62
CA ALA A 283 -10.01 -17.95 -11.19
C ALA A 283 -9.73 -18.36 -9.73
N PRO A 284 -10.73 -18.85 -8.98
CA PRO A 284 -10.48 -19.52 -7.71
C PRO A 284 -9.63 -20.79 -7.92
N HIS A 285 -8.57 -20.96 -7.14
CA HIS A 285 -7.69 -22.14 -7.22
C HIS A 285 -6.98 -22.40 -5.89
N ASN A 286 -6.98 -23.66 -5.46
CA ASN A 286 -6.20 -24.13 -4.33
C ASN A 286 -4.93 -24.84 -4.80
N ILE A 287 -3.79 -24.17 -4.68
CA ILE A 287 -2.48 -24.72 -5.07
C ILE A 287 -2.13 -26.07 -4.42
N LEU A 288 -2.67 -26.35 -3.23
CA LEU A 288 -2.37 -27.58 -2.51
C LEU A 288 -3.28 -28.75 -2.93
N ARG A 289 -4.31 -28.53 -3.74
CA ARG A 289 -5.30 -29.56 -4.08
C ARG A 289 -5.61 -29.62 -5.56
N ASP A 290 -5.85 -28.47 -6.16
CA ASP A 290 -6.32 -28.36 -7.53
C ASP A 290 -5.15 -28.56 -8.52
N PRO A 291 -5.41 -29.12 -9.70
CA PRO A 291 -4.36 -29.38 -10.68
C PRO A 291 -3.70 -28.07 -11.16
N PRO A 292 -2.37 -28.05 -11.34
CA PRO A 292 -1.68 -26.85 -11.81
C PRO A 292 -1.88 -26.62 -13.30
N PHE A 293 -1.70 -25.38 -13.72
CA PHE A 293 -1.51 -25.06 -15.13
C PHE A 293 -0.17 -25.64 -15.62
N SER A 294 -0.12 -26.14 -16.86
CA SER A 294 1.12 -26.67 -17.45
C SER A 294 1.71 -25.73 -18.49
N ARG A 295 3.00 -25.91 -18.80
CA ARG A 295 3.73 -25.21 -19.86
C ARG A 295 3.83 -23.70 -19.64
N LEU A 296 4.12 -23.30 -18.40
CA LEU A 296 4.31 -21.92 -18.00
C LEU A 296 5.76 -21.47 -18.20
N ASP A 297 5.96 -20.22 -18.59
CA ASP A 297 7.28 -19.61 -18.76
C ASP A 297 7.74 -18.87 -17.51
N PHE A 298 6.79 -18.35 -16.73
CA PHE A 298 7.05 -17.61 -15.52
C PHE A 298 5.98 -17.88 -14.46
N ILE A 299 6.39 -18.05 -13.21
CA ILE A 299 5.50 -18.10 -12.05
C ILE A 299 5.92 -17.01 -11.07
N SER A 300 4.97 -16.20 -10.65
CA SER A 300 5.15 -15.15 -9.64
C SER A 300 4.36 -15.55 -8.39
N CYS A 301 5.04 -16.07 -7.37
CA CYS A 301 4.41 -16.53 -6.13
C CYS A 301 5.01 -15.76 -4.96
N CYS A 302 4.57 -14.52 -4.77
CA CYS A 302 5.07 -13.65 -3.71
C CYS A 302 4.16 -13.69 -2.48
N ASN A 303 4.77 -13.77 -1.29
CA ASN A 303 4.09 -13.60 0.01
C ASN A 303 3.05 -14.68 0.35
N LEU A 304 3.10 -15.86 -0.28
CA LEU A 304 2.24 -17.01 0.05
C LEU A 304 2.91 -17.95 1.07
N PHE A 305 4.21 -18.22 0.92
CA PHE A 305 4.92 -19.25 1.69
C PHE A 305 5.02 -18.88 3.17
N ILE A 306 4.97 -17.59 3.50
CA ILE A 306 4.96 -17.12 4.88
C ILE A 306 3.79 -17.68 5.71
N TYR A 307 2.69 -18.12 5.07
CA TYR A 307 1.52 -18.69 5.73
C TYR A 307 1.50 -20.21 5.76
N LEU A 308 2.27 -20.87 4.90
CA LEU A 308 2.27 -22.32 4.75
C LEU A 308 3.24 -22.99 5.71
N ASP A 309 2.90 -24.20 6.15
CA ASP A 309 3.85 -25.08 6.81
C ASP A 309 4.91 -25.61 5.82
N THR A 310 5.96 -26.20 6.36
CA THR A 310 7.08 -26.74 5.59
C THR A 310 6.66 -27.79 4.55
N ALA A 311 5.68 -28.64 4.87
CA ALA A 311 5.23 -29.70 3.97
C ALA A 311 4.41 -29.13 2.81
N ALA A 312 3.55 -28.15 3.09
CA ALA A 312 2.77 -27.41 2.11
C ALA A 312 3.67 -26.58 1.18
N GLN A 313 4.70 -25.91 1.71
CA GLN A 313 5.71 -25.22 0.90
C GLN A 313 6.39 -26.20 -0.07
N LYS A 314 6.87 -27.36 0.41
CA LYS A 314 7.48 -28.39 -0.44
C LYS A 314 6.54 -28.85 -1.56
N LYS A 315 5.26 -29.06 -1.23
CA LYS A 315 4.24 -29.44 -2.24
C LYS A 315 4.03 -28.33 -3.28
N ALA A 316 3.94 -27.07 -2.86
CA ALA A 316 3.78 -25.94 -3.75
C ALA A 316 4.98 -25.80 -4.70
N VAL A 317 6.21 -25.92 -4.18
CA VAL A 317 7.44 -25.85 -5.01
C VAL A 317 7.50 -26.99 -6.03
N ASN A 318 7.15 -28.22 -5.65
CA ASN A 318 7.05 -29.34 -6.60
C ASN A 318 6.01 -29.07 -7.70
N THR A 319 4.88 -28.48 -7.32
CA THR A 319 3.80 -28.10 -8.24
C THR A 319 4.29 -27.04 -9.24
N PHE A 320 5.04 -26.04 -8.78
CA PHE A 320 5.66 -25.04 -9.65
C PHE A 320 6.71 -25.63 -10.59
N HIS A 321 7.56 -26.55 -10.10
CA HIS A 321 8.55 -27.23 -10.95
C HIS A 321 7.89 -28.02 -12.08
N TYR A 322 6.79 -28.73 -11.78
CA TYR A 322 6.00 -29.45 -12.78
C TYR A 322 5.34 -28.50 -13.80
N ALA A 323 4.84 -27.37 -13.32
CA ALA A 323 4.08 -26.41 -14.12
C ALA A 323 4.94 -25.62 -15.12
N LEU A 324 6.22 -25.40 -14.79
CA LEU A 324 7.18 -24.63 -15.58
C LEU A 324 7.78 -25.42 -16.75
N ASN A 325 7.99 -24.74 -17.87
CA ASN A 325 8.82 -25.19 -18.98
C ASN A 325 10.28 -25.34 -18.54
N ASN A 326 11.08 -26.10 -19.29
CA ASN A 326 12.51 -26.34 -19.02
C ASN A 326 13.31 -25.05 -18.75
N ASP A 327 13.02 -23.99 -19.48
CA ASP A 327 13.66 -22.67 -19.35
C ASP A 327 12.83 -21.66 -18.54
N GLY A 328 11.86 -22.15 -17.78
CA GLY A 328 10.93 -21.34 -17.00
C GLY A 328 11.55 -20.80 -15.71
N TYR A 329 10.98 -19.70 -15.24
CA TYR A 329 11.44 -18.99 -14.04
C TYR A 329 10.36 -18.93 -12.96
N LEU A 330 10.78 -19.04 -11.70
CA LEU A 330 9.95 -18.84 -10.51
C LEU A 330 10.48 -17.62 -9.75
N MET A 331 9.60 -16.70 -9.39
CA MET A 331 9.88 -15.60 -8.46
C MET A 331 9.13 -15.80 -7.15
N LEU A 332 9.80 -15.60 -6.02
CA LEU A 332 9.21 -15.61 -4.68
C LEU A 332 9.36 -14.24 -3.99
N GLY A 333 8.68 -14.04 -2.86
CA GLY A 333 8.84 -12.82 -2.05
C GLY A 333 10.19 -12.75 -1.33
N LYS A 334 10.63 -11.55 -0.93
CA LYS A 334 11.95 -11.30 -0.31
C LYS A 334 12.27 -12.20 0.88
N SER A 335 11.28 -12.45 1.74
CA SER A 335 11.40 -13.26 2.96
C SER A 335 11.22 -14.76 2.72
N GLU A 336 11.06 -15.19 1.47
CA GLU A 336 10.73 -16.56 1.09
C GLU A 336 11.93 -17.24 0.43
N ASN A 337 12.00 -18.58 0.55
CA ASN A 337 13.07 -19.38 -0.03
C ASN A 337 12.55 -20.77 -0.43
N ILE A 338 13.35 -21.46 -1.24
CA ILE A 338 13.10 -22.82 -1.70
C ILE A 338 14.05 -23.84 -1.02
N SER A 339 14.62 -23.52 0.15
CA SER A 339 15.78 -24.23 0.70
C SER A 339 15.60 -25.75 0.78
N GLN A 340 14.39 -26.23 1.08
CA GLN A 340 14.10 -27.67 1.18
C GLN A 340 13.92 -28.40 -0.16
N SER A 341 13.82 -27.64 -1.25
CA SER A 341 13.66 -28.13 -2.62
C SER A 341 14.70 -27.52 -3.56
N ALA A 342 15.86 -27.13 -3.03
CA ALA A 342 16.96 -26.53 -3.79
C ALA A 342 17.54 -27.44 -4.90
N HIS A 343 17.26 -28.74 -4.82
CA HIS A 343 17.58 -29.68 -5.89
C HIS A 343 16.74 -29.40 -7.16
N LEU A 344 15.54 -28.82 -7.09
CA LEU A 344 14.66 -28.59 -8.24
C LEU A 344 14.94 -27.31 -9.03
N PHE A 345 15.63 -26.33 -8.44
CA PHE A 345 15.85 -25.03 -9.05
C PHE A 345 17.29 -24.52 -8.84
N THR A 346 17.74 -23.65 -9.74
CA THR A 346 19.00 -22.90 -9.64
C THR A 346 18.70 -21.43 -9.40
N SER A 347 19.35 -20.80 -8.42
CA SER A 347 19.19 -19.36 -8.15
C SER A 347 19.76 -18.55 -9.33
N SER A 348 18.90 -17.87 -10.08
CA SER A 348 19.30 -16.97 -11.16
C SER A 348 19.55 -15.55 -10.66
N ASN A 349 18.82 -15.12 -9.63
CA ASN A 349 19.06 -13.87 -8.93
C ASN A 349 18.65 -14.02 -7.46
N SER A 350 19.62 -14.07 -6.56
CA SER A 350 19.39 -14.28 -5.12
C SER A 350 18.79 -13.06 -4.42
N LYS A 351 19.09 -11.84 -4.91
CA LYS A 351 18.58 -10.57 -4.38
C LYS A 351 17.06 -10.47 -4.54
N TYR A 352 16.56 -10.82 -5.73
CA TYR A 352 15.12 -10.76 -6.06
C TYR A 352 14.41 -12.12 -5.98
N LYS A 353 15.06 -13.14 -5.41
CA LYS A 353 14.51 -14.50 -5.25
C LYS A 353 13.95 -15.09 -6.55
N ILE A 354 14.71 -14.95 -7.64
CA ILE A 354 14.37 -15.51 -8.95
C ILE A 354 15.17 -16.80 -9.17
N PHE A 355 14.44 -17.86 -9.48
CA PHE A 355 14.94 -19.22 -9.63
C PHE A 355 14.61 -19.75 -11.04
N SER A 356 15.54 -20.50 -11.62
CA SER A 356 15.35 -21.20 -12.90
C SER A 356 15.15 -22.69 -12.66
N ARG A 357 14.29 -23.32 -13.45
CA ARG A 357 13.99 -24.76 -13.34
C ARG A 357 15.21 -25.61 -13.71
N LYS A 358 15.53 -26.64 -12.91
CA LYS A 358 16.54 -27.66 -13.26
C LYS A 358 15.90 -28.79 -14.07
N LEU A 359 16.61 -29.25 -15.10
CA LEU A 359 16.16 -30.25 -16.08
C LEU A 359 16.11 -31.68 -15.52
N ASN A 360 17.04 -32.06 -14.65
CA ASN A 360 17.31 -33.48 -14.29
C ASN A 360 17.08 -33.81 -12.81
N SER A 361 16.26 -33.04 -12.10
CA SER A 361 16.24 -33.08 -10.62
C SER A 361 14.94 -33.57 -9.98
N GLY A 362 13.95 -34.06 -10.74
CA GLY A 362 12.71 -34.56 -10.16
C GLY A 362 11.68 -35.06 -11.18
N SER A 363 10.89 -36.05 -10.77
CA SER A 363 9.92 -36.84 -11.54
C SER A 363 8.99 -36.03 -12.46
N GLN A 364 8.83 -36.49 -13.71
CA GLN A 364 7.78 -36.01 -14.64
C GLN A 364 6.35 -36.37 -14.20
N ARG A 365 6.16 -36.99 -13.02
CA ARG A 365 4.84 -37.33 -12.48
C ARG A 365 4.28 -36.16 -11.67
N LEU A 366 2.98 -35.90 -11.80
CA LEU A 366 2.26 -35.05 -10.86
C LEU A 366 2.59 -35.49 -9.42
N PRO A 367 2.89 -34.57 -8.49
CA PRO A 367 3.07 -34.92 -7.09
C PRO A 367 1.86 -35.72 -6.61
N GLU A 368 2.08 -36.93 -6.08
CA GLU A 368 0.99 -37.72 -5.51
C GLU A 368 0.21 -36.87 -4.50
N LEU A 369 -1.12 -36.87 -4.63
CA LEU A 369 -2.02 -36.33 -3.63
C LEU A 369 -1.72 -37.09 -2.34
N SER A 370 -0.92 -36.50 -1.46
CA SER A 370 -0.62 -37.08 -0.15
C SER A 370 -1.96 -37.43 0.51
N PRO A 371 -2.09 -38.57 1.23
CA PRO A 371 -3.37 -38.95 1.84
C PRO A 371 -3.95 -37.85 2.75
N ARG A 372 -3.10 -36.98 3.31
CA ARG A 372 -3.47 -35.75 4.04
C ARG A 372 -4.34 -34.77 3.22
N PHE A 373 -4.13 -34.67 1.91
CA PHE A 373 -4.82 -33.74 1.01
C PHE A 373 -5.88 -34.40 0.12
N ALA A 374 -6.05 -35.72 0.20
CA ALA A 374 -6.95 -36.52 -0.64
C ALA A 374 -8.32 -36.82 -0.01
N GLN A 375 -8.55 -36.43 1.26
CA GLN A 375 -9.66 -36.96 2.08
C GLN A 375 -11.08 -36.52 1.71
N TYR A 376 -11.29 -35.59 0.76
CA TYR A 376 -12.63 -35.17 0.33
C TYR A 376 -12.69 -34.91 -1.17
N ALA A 377 -12.44 -35.93 -1.98
CA ALA A 377 -13.14 -36.04 -3.26
C ALA A 377 -14.61 -36.37 -2.94
N VAL A 378 -15.55 -35.61 -3.50
CA VAL A 378 -16.99 -35.83 -3.39
C VAL A 378 -17.29 -37.31 -3.71
N PRO A 379 -18.16 -38.02 -2.94
CA PRO A 379 -18.63 -39.32 -3.37
C PRO A 379 -19.47 -39.11 -4.63
N GLU A 380 -18.91 -39.45 -5.79
CA GLU A 380 -19.70 -39.56 -7.02
C GLU A 380 -20.83 -40.58 -6.76
N LYS A 381 -22.04 -40.05 -6.61
CA LYS A 381 -23.26 -40.84 -6.70
C LYS A 381 -23.28 -41.54 -8.05
N ASN A 382 -23.30 -42.87 -8.00
CA ASN A 382 -23.90 -43.79 -8.96
C ASN A 382 -23.84 -43.33 -10.43
N ILE A 383 -22.67 -43.49 -11.04
CA ILE A 383 -22.60 -43.79 -12.48
C ILE A 383 -22.48 -45.31 -12.58
N PRO A 384 -23.40 -46.01 -13.26
CA PRO A 384 -23.34 -47.46 -13.35
C PRO A 384 -22.04 -47.89 -14.01
N LEU A 385 -21.30 -48.78 -13.33
CA LEU A 385 -20.17 -49.53 -13.88
C LEU A 385 -20.68 -50.45 -15.00
N GLY A 386 -20.93 -49.85 -16.17
CA GLY A 386 -21.07 -50.56 -17.41
C GLY A 386 -19.73 -51.23 -17.73
N HIS A 387 -19.77 -52.56 -17.83
CA HIS A 387 -18.68 -53.37 -18.37
C HIS A 387 -18.19 -52.77 -19.69
N ARG A 388 -17.08 -52.03 -19.64
CA ARG A 388 -16.33 -51.69 -20.85
C ARG A 388 -15.38 -52.84 -21.13
N ASN A 389 -15.87 -53.71 -22.02
CA ASN A 389 -15.08 -54.65 -22.78
C ASN A 389 -13.76 -54.00 -23.20
N LYS A 390 -12.66 -54.71 -22.93
CA LYS A 390 -11.36 -54.48 -23.55
C LYS A 390 -11.52 -54.62 -25.07
N THR A 391 -11.88 -53.54 -25.74
CA THR A 391 -11.65 -53.42 -27.18
C THR A 391 -10.17 -53.23 -27.38
N GLN A 392 -9.50 -54.36 -27.65
CA GLN A 392 -8.25 -54.39 -28.36
C GLN A 392 -8.43 -53.62 -29.67
N THR A 393 -7.78 -52.47 -29.79
CA THR A 393 -7.43 -51.89 -31.09
C THR A 393 -5.95 -52.13 -31.34
N PRO A 394 -5.59 -52.34 -32.61
CA PRO A 394 -4.49 -53.20 -32.98
C PRO A 394 -3.15 -52.54 -32.72
N ILE A 395 -2.25 -53.32 -32.12
CA ILE A 395 -0.81 -53.06 -32.19
C ILE A 395 -0.46 -53.14 -33.67
N SER A 396 -0.17 -51.99 -34.26
CA SER A 396 0.55 -51.90 -35.52
C SER A 396 1.81 -52.74 -35.35
N ILE A 397 1.88 -53.86 -36.07
CA ILE A 397 3.11 -54.62 -36.27
C ILE A 397 4.00 -53.73 -37.14
N GLY A 398 4.67 -52.78 -36.49
CA GLY A 398 5.80 -52.07 -37.03
C GLY A 398 6.96 -53.06 -37.04
N THR A 399 7.36 -53.43 -38.25
CA THR A 399 8.63 -54.05 -38.61
C THR A 399 9.67 -54.04 -37.49
N VAL A 400 10.04 -55.23 -37.02
CA VAL A 400 11.25 -55.45 -36.23
C VAL A 400 12.42 -54.89 -37.05
N THR A 401 12.86 -53.68 -36.74
CA THR A 401 14.17 -53.21 -37.15
C THR A 401 15.21 -54.05 -36.41
N GLN A 402 16.29 -54.45 -37.08
CA GLN A 402 17.38 -55.24 -36.47
C GLN A 402 17.86 -54.65 -35.12
N GLN A 403 17.77 -53.32 -34.95
CA GLN A 403 18.07 -52.60 -33.70
C GLN A 403 17.22 -52.98 -32.48
N GLY A 404 16.00 -53.52 -32.66
CA GLY A 404 15.15 -53.93 -31.54
C GLY A 404 15.53 -55.29 -30.94
N LEU A 405 16.06 -56.19 -31.77
CA LEU A 405 16.57 -57.48 -31.33
C LEU A 405 17.94 -57.30 -30.66
N ASP A 406 18.81 -56.47 -31.25
CA ASP A 406 20.10 -56.12 -30.67
C ASP A 406 19.95 -55.43 -29.31
N ASN A 407 19.02 -54.46 -29.15
CA ASN A 407 18.77 -53.84 -27.85
C ASN A 407 18.18 -54.80 -26.80
N PHE A 408 17.43 -55.82 -27.20
CA PHE A 408 16.88 -56.81 -26.27
C PHE A 408 17.94 -57.82 -25.87
N ILE A 409 18.78 -58.28 -26.82
CA ILE A 409 19.95 -59.11 -26.59
C ILE A 409 20.97 -58.36 -25.72
N ASP A 410 21.24 -57.08 -26.02
CA ASP A 410 22.10 -56.22 -25.22
C ASP A 410 21.54 -56.04 -23.81
N ASN A 411 20.23 -55.82 -23.62
CA ASN A 411 19.67 -55.71 -22.27
C ASN A 411 19.79 -57.03 -21.47
N VAL A 412 19.70 -58.20 -22.12
CA VAL A 412 19.89 -59.50 -21.46
C VAL A 412 21.37 -59.74 -21.16
N LEU A 413 22.28 -59.51 -22.12
CA LEU A 413 23.73 -59.62 -21.94
C LEU A 413 24.26 -58.63 -20.89
N VAL A 414 23.74 -57.40 -20.87
CA VAL A 414 24.03 -56.36 -19.87
C VAL A 414 23.50 -56.77 -18.49
N SER A 415 22.41 -57.53 -18.40
CA SER A 415 21.92 -58.03 -17.10
C SER A 415 22.73 -59.20 -16.54
N GLU A 416 23.26 -60.09 -17.39
CA GLU A 416 24.03 -61.28 -16.96
C GLU A 416 25.56 -61.07 -16.87
N PHE A 417 26.15 -60.14 -17.64
CA PHE A 417 27.60 -59.97 -17.75
C PHE A 417 28.14 -58.57 -17.35
N MET A 418 27.33 -57.71 -16.73
CA MET A 418 27.80 -56.38 -16.30
C MET A 418 28.74 -56.45 -15.09
N PRO A 419 29.96 -55.88 -15.18
CA PRO A 419 30.80 -55.68 -14.00
C PRO A 419 30.18 -54.63 -13.07
N ALA A 420 30.47 -54.76 -11.78
CA ALA A 420 30.04 -53.79 -10.78
C ALA A 420 30.58 -52.40 -11.15
N SER A 421 29.68 -51.43 -11.33
CA SER A 421 30.03 -50.10 -11.81
C SER A 421 29.14 -49.00 -11.28
N VAL A 422 29.68 -47.80 -11.21
CA VAL A 422 29.03 -46.62 -10.62
C VAL A 422 29.34 -45.38 -11.43
N VAL A 423 28.31 -44.57 -11.70
CA VAL A 423 28.46 -43.26 -12.37
C VAL A 423 28.44 -42.16 -11.31
N ILE A 424 29.43 -41.26 -11.35
CA ILE A 424 29.56 -40.14 -10.42
C ILE A 424 29.67 -38.80 -11.16
N ASN A 425 29.27 -37.72 -10.48
CA ASN A 425 29.61 -36.35 -10.87
C ASN A 425 30.98 -35.91 -10.29
N HIS A 426 31.45 -34.72 -10.65
CA HIS A 426 32.71 -34.15 -10.14
C HIS A 426 32.70 -33.86 -8.63
N GLN A 427 31.51 -33.73 -8.01
CA GLN A 427 31.32 -33.59 -6.57
C GLN A 427 31.37 -34.97 -5.85
N MET A 428 31.71 -36.04 -6.58
CA MET A 428 31.86 -37.40 -6.08
C MET A 428 30.54 -38.00 -5.55
N GLU A 429 29.40 -37.52 -6.03
CA GLU A 429 28.08 -38.08 -5.75
C GLU A 429 27.72 -39.13 -6.79
N ILE A 430 27.18 -40.25 -6.32
CA ILE A 430 26.72 -41.37 -7.14
C ILE A 430 25.37 -41.00 -7.77
N LEU A 431 25.35 -40.97 -9.10
CA LEU A 431 24.13 -40.74 -9.89
C LEU A 431 23.42 -42.06 -10.23
N GLN A 432 24.19 -43.13 -10.45
CA GLN A 432 23.66 -44.43 -10.83
C GLN A 432 24.56 -45.59 -10.39
N PHE A 433 23.94 -46.66 -9.88
CA PHE A 433 24.58 -47.96 -9.64
C PHE A 433 24.26 -48.92 -10.80
N ARG A 434 25.22 -49.77 -11.15
CA ARG A 434 25.11 -50.80 -12.19
C ARG A 434 25.80 -52.08 -11.71
N GLY A 435 25.14 -53.23 -11.79
CA GLY A 435 25.64 -54.50 -11.25
C GLY A 435 25.68 -54.54 -9.71
N THR A 436 26.22 -55.64 -9.15
CA THR A 436 26.30 -55.86 -7.70
C THR A 436 27.53 -55.18 -7.08
N THR A 437 27.33 -54.06 -6.39
CA THR A 437 28.44 -53.23 -5.84
C THR A 437 28.77 -53.51 -4.37
N ASP A 438 28.08 -54.44 -3.70
CA ASP A 438 28.17 -54.68 -2.25
C ASP A 438 29.57 -55.13 -1.76
N LEU A 439 30.35 -55.72 -2.67
CA LEU A 439 31.73 -56.09 -2.39
C LEU A 439 32.62 -54.85 -2.21
N PHE A 440 32.33 -53.75 -2.91
CA PHE A 440 33.20 -52.57 -2.99
C PHE A 440 32.66 -51.38 -2.17
N LEU A 441 31.33 -51.25 -2.10
CA LEU A 441 30.63 -50.14 -1.45
C LEU A 441 29.78 -50.64 -0.28
N THR A 442 29.68 -49.82 0.77
CA THR A 442 28.93 -50.09 1.98
C THR A 442 28.16 -48.85 2.42
N HIS A 443 27.09 -49.08 3.19
CA HIS A 443 26.29 -47.99 3.74
C HIS A 443 26.92 -47.48 5.04
N PRO A 444 27.30 -46.19 5.14
CA PRO A 444 27.84 -45.63 6.37
C PRO A 444 26.75 -45.58 7.46
N LYS A 445 27.14 -45.78 8.72
CA LYS A 445 26.24 -45.63 9.87
C LYS A 445 26.00 -44.13 10.12
N GLY A 446 24.76 -43.65 10.00
CA GLY A 446 24.40 -42.25 10.25
C GLY A 446 23.52 -41.62 9.17
N ARG A 447 23.75 -40.33 8.87
CA ARG A 447 22.98 -39.60 7.84
C ARG A 447 23.22 -40.23 6.46
N ALA A 448 22.13 -40.44 5.71
CA ALA A 448 22.19 -40.96 4.34
C ALA A 448 23.06 -40.06 3.43
N THR A 449 23.95 -40.66 2.65
CA THR A 449 24.83 -39.98 1.70
C THR A 449 25.05 -40.87 0.49
N PHE A 450 25.14 -40.24 -0.69
CA PHE A 450 25.52 -40.91 -1.94
C PHE A 450 26.94 -40.53 -2.37
N ASN A 451 27.79 -40.06 -1.46
CA ASN A 451 29.17 -39.75 -1.78
C ASN A 451 30.01 -41.03 -1.89
N ILE A 452 30.66 -41.25 -3.04
CA ILE A 452 31.38 -42.49 -3.34
C ILE A 452 32.53 -42.77 -2.35
N LEU A 453 33.26 -41.74 -1.89
CA LEU A 453 34.36 -41.92 -0.94
C LEU A 453 33.87 -42.27 0.47
N LYS A 454 32.66 -41.84 0.84
CA LYS A 454 32.03 -42.19 2.12
C LYS A 454 31.38 -43.57 2.10
N MET A 455 31.03 -44.06 0.91
CA MET A 455 30.46 -45.39 0.71
C MET A 455 31.54 -46.45 0.42
N ALA A 456 32.71 -46.07 -0.09
CA ALA A 456 33.80 -46.99 -0.35
C ALA A 456 34.32 -47.65 0.93
N ARG A 457 34.61 -48.95 0.85
CA ARG A 457 35.28 -49.67 1.94
C ARG A 457 36.69 -49.10 2.21
N PRO A 458 37.18 -49.11 3.46
CA PRO A 458 38.46 -48.49 3.83
C PRO A 458 39.65 -48.95 2.96
N GLU A 459 39.66 -50.23 2.57
CA GLU A 459 40.70 -50.85 1.75
C GLU A 459 40.79 -50.25 0.33
N ILE A 460 39.69 -49.72 -0.19
CA ILE A 460 39.57 -49.19 -1.55
C ILE A 460 39.57 -47.65 -1.54
N ALA A 461 39.12 -47.02 -0.45
CA ALA A 461 38.86 -45.58 -0.37
C ALA A 461 40.08 -44.71 -0.71
N PHE A 462 41.28 -45.12 -0.30
CA PHE A 462 42.53 -44.38 -0.59
C PHE A 462 42.89 -44.44 -2.08
N GLU A 463 42.96 -45.64 -2.65
CA GLU A 463 43.27 -45.84 -4.06
C GLU A 463 42.20 -45.23 -4.98
N LEU A 464 40.93 -45.30 -4.58
CA LEU A 464 39.82 -44.68 -5.30
C LEU A 464 39.91 -43.15 -5.31
N ARG A 465 40.24 -42.51 -4.17
CA ARG A 465 40.43 -41.06 -4.08
C ARG A 465 41.57 -40.59 -4.99
N ASN A 466 42.69 -41.30 -4.98
CA ASN A 466 43.85 -40.99 -5.82
C ASN A 466 43.54 -41.15 -7.30
N ALA A 467 42.86 -42.23 -7.68
CA ALA A 467 42.45 -42.47 -9.06
C ALA A 467 41.47 -41.40 -9.56
N ILE A 468 40.42 -41.05 -8.78
CA ILE A 468 39.45 -40.01 -9.15
C ILE A 468 40.17 -38.66 -9.35
N SER A 469 41.01 -38.28 -8.39
CA SER A 469 41.75 -37.00 -8.44
C SER A 469 42.66 -36.91 -9.66
N LYS A 470 43.28 -38.04 -10.04
CA LYS A 470 44.15 -38.11 -11.21
C LYS A 470 43.35 -38.07 -12.51
N VAL A 471 42.18 -38.73 -12.61
CA VAL A 471 41.30 -38.64 -13.80
C VAL A 471 40.76 -37.22 -13.97
N ILE A 472 40.33 -36.55 -12.88
CA ILE A 472 39.84 -35.17 -12.95
C ILE A 472 40.94 -34.22 -13.46
N LYS A 473 42.19 -34.41 -13.03
CA LYS A 473 43.34 -33.59 -13.47
C LYS A 473 43.79 -33.88 -14.90
N THR A 474 43.84 -35.16 -15.30
CA THR A 474 44.42 -35.55 -16.60
C THR A 474 43.38 -35.72 -17.70
N ASN A 475 42.09 -35.86 -17.35
CA ASN A 475 40.99 -36.24 -18.25
C ASN A 475 41.24 -37.53 -19.06
N HIS A 476 42.06 -38.44 -18.53
CA HIS A 476 42.37 -39.74 -19.15
C HIS A 476 41.88 -40.89 -18.29
N ARG A 477 41.54 -42.02 -18.93
CA ARG A 477 41.20 -43.28 -18.25
C ARG A 477 42.34 -43.75 -17.35
N ILE A 478 42.03 -44.18 -16.13
CA ILE A 478 43.00 -44.70 -15.15
C ILE A 478 42.55 -46.06 -14.64
N ARG A 479 43.47 -47.02 -14.66
CA ARG A 479 43.28 -48.37 -14.10
C ARG A 479 44.30 -48.62 -12.99
N LYS A 480 43.85 -49.20 -11.89
CA LYS A 480 44.67 -49.64 -10.76
C LYS A 480 44.30 -51.07 -10.40
N SER A 481 45.26 -51.98 -10.46
CA SER A 481 45.12 -53.41 -10.15
C SER A 481 45.87 -53.78 -8.88
N GLY A 482 45.57 -54.96 -8.31
CA GLY A 482 46.31 -55.49 -7.16
C GLY A 482 45.87 -54.93 -5.80
N ILE A 483 44.60 -54.49 -5.67
CA ILE A 483 44.09 -53.98 -4.39
C ILE A 483 43.60 -55.18 -3.58
N GLU A 484 44.27 -55.46 -2.46
CA GLU A 484 43.91 -56.54 -1.55
C GLU A 484 42.75 -56.13 -0.65
N MET A 485 41.70 -56.94 -0.63
CA MET A 485 40.55 -56.75 0.25
C MET A 485 40.62 -57.70 1.44
N ASN A 486 40.43 -57.15 2.63
CA ASN A 486 40.32 -57.96 3.85
C ASN A 486 39.09 -58.88 3.79
N PRO A 487 39.19 -60.11 4.32
CA PRO A 487 38.09 -61.06 4.36
C PRO A 487 36.87 -60.50 5.11
N THR A 488 35.71 -60.49 4.45
CA THR A 488 34.42 -60.19 5.09
C THR A 488 34.02 -61.30 6.07
N LYS A 489 33.37 -60.95 7.20
CA LYS A 489 32.86 -61.91 8.19
C LYS A 489 32.08 -63.05 7.52
N GLY A 490 32.69 -64.23 7.44
CA GLY A 490 32.11 -65.42 6.81
C GLY A 490 32.89 -66.01 5.63
N ASN A 491 33.96 -65.37 5.14
CA ASN A 491 34.79 -65.89 4.05
C ASN A 491 36.28 -65.71 4.37
N THR A 492 37.12 -66.74 4.20
CA THR A 492 38.55 -66.75 4.60
C THR A 492 39.53 -66.33 3.51
N ASP A 493 39.04 -66.09 2.29
CA ASP A 493 39.90 -65.78 1.15
C ASP A 493 40.14 -64.28 0.96
N VAL A 494 41.41 -63.89 0.79
CA VAL A 494 41.82 -62.54 0.39
C VAL A 494 41.49 -62.35 -1.09
N LYS A 495 40.61 -61.40 -1.39
CA LYS A 495 40.23 -61.08 -2.77
C LYS A 495 41.09 -59.94 -3.31
N ILE A 496 41.56 -60.10 -4.55
CA ILE A 496 42.30 -59.05 -5.26
C ILE A 496 41.36 -58.42 -6.28
N ILE A 497 41.29 -57.10 -6.28
CA ILE A 497 40.40 -56.35 -7.18
C ILE A 497 41.18 -55.37 -8.05
N SER A 498 40.59 -55.00 -9.19
CA SER A 498 41.04 -53.88 -10.00
C SER A 498 39.93 -52.85 -10.16
N LEU A 499 40.31 -51.57 -9.99
CA LEU A 499 39.45 -50.41 -10.22
C LEU A 499 39.85 -49.70 -11.50
N GLU A 500 38.86 -49.19 -12.21
CA GLU A 500 39.06 -48.45 -13.43
C GLU A 500 38.09 -47.28 -13.53
N ILE A 501 38.60 -46.10 -13.88
CA ILE A 501 37.83 -44.86 -13.93
C ILE A 501 37.94 -44.28 -15.34
N VAL A 502 36.79 -44.05 -15.96
CA VAL A 502 36.65 -43.60 -17.34
C VAL A 502 35.86 -42.28 -17.36
N PRO A 503 36.41 -41.19 -17.91
CA PRO A 503 35.63 -39.97 -18.14
C PRO A 503 34.63 -40.18 -19.27
N LEU A 504 33.38 -39.75 -19.06
CA LEU A 504 32.30 -39.85 -20.04
C LEU A 504 32.12 -38.49 -20.74
N ASN A 505 32.46 -38.43 -22.02
CA ASN A 505 32.18 -37.28 -22.87
C ASN A 505 30.75 -37.39 -23.43
N ILE A 506 29.78 -36.94 -22.64
CA ILE A 506 28.38 -36.79 -23.07
C ILE A 506 28.15 -35.29 -23.33
N GLU A 507 27.32 -34.94 -24.32
CA GLU A 507 26.80 -33.57 -24.53
C GLU A 507 25.90 -33.13 -23.36
N SER A 508 26.51 -33.01 -22.18
CA SER A 508 25.94 -32.71 -20.88
C SER A 508 26.68 -31.51 -20.30
N ASN A 509 25.95 -30.62 -19.62
CA ASN A 509 26.54 -29.46 -18.94
C ASN A 509 27.44 -29.82 -17.75
N GLU A 510 27.55 -31.10 -17.38
CA GLU A 510 28.37 -31.57 -16.27
C GLU A 510 29.21 -32.81 -16.69
N PRO A 511 30.54 -32.79 -16.46
CA PRO A 511 31.42 -33.93 -16.75
C PRO A 511 31.15 -35.09 -15.78
N LEU A 512 30.98 -36.28 -16.34
CA LEU A 512 30.66 -37.50 -15.58
C LEU A 512 31.81 -38.50 -15.63
N LEU A 513 31.97 -39.27 -14.55
CA LEU A 513 32.97 -40.34 -14.46
C LEU A 513 32.28 -41.68 -14.23
N LEU A 514 32.70 -42.71 -14.96
CA LEU A 514 32.30 -44.10 -14.76
C LEU A 514 33.41 -44.84 -13.99
N ILE A 515 33.05 -45.47 -12.87
CA ILE A 515 33.94 -46.33 -12.09
C ILE A 515 33.54 -47.78 -12.31
N LEU A 516 34.49 -48.63 -12.66
CA LEU A 516 34.35 -50.06 -12.89
C LEU A 516 35.15 -50.83 -11.83
N PHE A 517 34.54 -51.86 -11.25
CA PHE A 517 35.17 -52.76 -10.29
C PHE A 517 35.17 -54.18 -10.84
N THR A 518 36.33 -54.84 -10.79
CA THR A 518 36.51 -56.22 -11.28
C THR A 518 37.29 -57.05 -10.27
N GLU A 519 36.88 -58.30 -10.06
CA GLU A 519 37.61 -59.28 -9.26
C GLU A 519 38.65 -59.98 -10.15
N GLN A 520 39.86 -60.21 -9.64
CA GLN A 520 40.90 -60.98 -10.33
C GLN A 520 41.03 -62.36 -9.67
N GLU A 521 40.93 -63.44 -10.46
CA GLU A 521 41.25 -64.79 -10.00
C GLU A 521 42.77 -64.99 -9.88
N GLN A 522 43.20 -65.74 -8.85
CA GLN A 522 44.61 -65.96 -8.48
C GLN A 522 45.49 -66.64 -9.55
N ALA A 523 44.93 -67.08 -10.68
CA ALA A 523 45.64 -67.82 -11.73
C ALA A 523 46.60 -66.96 -12.59
N GLU A 524 46.42 -65.64 -12.66
CA GLU A 524 47.25 -64.77 -13.52
C GLU A 524 48.56 -64.25 -12.89
N ILE A 525 48.75 -64.44 -11.58
CA ILE A 525 49.92 -63.90 -10.86
C ILE A 525 51.18 -64.76 -11.10
N TYR A 526 51.03 -66.04 -11.44
CA TYR A 526 52.17 -66.97 -11.58
C TYR A 526 52.86 -66.97 -12.95
N LEU A 527 52.29 -66.35 -14.00
CA LEU A 527 52.90 -66.34 -15.33
C LEU A 527 53.97 -65.26 -15.56
N HIS A 528 54.03 -64.22 -14.72
CA HIS A 528 54.94 -63.08 -14.94
C HIS A 528 56.27 -63.13 -14.18
N GLN A 529 56.54 -64.18 -13.39
CA GLN A 529 57.80 -64.33 -12.65
C GLN A 529 58.75 -65.40 -13.21
N ALA A 530 58.40 -66.07 -14.31
CA ALA A 530 59.18 -67.19 -14.87
C ALA A 530 60.12 -66.79 -16.03
N THR A 531 60.77 -65.64 -15.97
CA THR A 531 61.86 -65.29 -16.90
C THR A 531 63.02 -64.59 -16.19
N SER A 532 63.89 -65.35 -15.53
CA SER A 532 65.36 -65.18 -15.61
C SER A 532 66.11 -66.24 -14.80
N GLY A 533 67.20 -66.76 -15.39
CA GLY A 533 67.89 -67.99 -15.04
C GLY A 533 68.69 -68.04 -13.72
N LYS A 534 68.76 -69.26 -13.19
CA LYS A 534 69.91 -69.99 -12.58
C LYS A 534 70.99 -69.22 -11.79
N ASN A 535 71.05 -69.44 -10.47
CA ASN A 535 71.98 -70.37 -9.79
C ASN A 535 71.84 -70.31 -8.25
N PRO A 536 72.04 -71.42 -7.53
CA PRO A 536 71.93 -71.49 -6.08
C PRO A 536 73.30 -71.24 -5.42
N ILE A 537 73.40 -70.33 -4.45
CA ILE A 537 74.32 -70.36 -3.28
C ILE A 537 74.03 -69.13 -2.39
N ALA A 538 74.09 -69.36 -1.08
CA ALA A 538 74.18 -68.40 0.04
C ALA A 538 72.87 -67.88 0.67
N ILE A 539 72.42 -68.63 1.68
CA ILE A 539 71.44 -68.24 2.72
C ILE A 539 71.95 -67.04 3.58
N GLY A 540 73.18 -66.56 3.37
CA GLY A 540 73.71 -65.32 3.98
C GLY A 540 73.24 -64.03 3.30
N ALA A 541 72.92 -64.03 2.00
CA ALA A 541 72.61 -62.81 1.24
C ALA A 541 71.16 -62.29 1.45
N ALA A 542 70.28 -63.08 2.06
CA ALA A 542 68.89 -62.70 2.30
C ALA A 542 68.71 -61.79 3.53
N LYS A 543 69.57 -61.92 4.55
CA LYS A 543 69.56 -61.02 5.72
C LYS A 543 70.15 -59.66 5.39
N ASP A 544 71.25 -59.60 4.64
CA ASP A 544 71.85 -58.32 4.22
C ASP A 544 70.96 -57.55 3.24
N ARG A 545 70.30 -58.24 2.30
CA ARG A 545 69.27 -57.59 1.45
C ARG A 545 68.06 -57.10 2.23
N ARG A 546 67.67 -57.78 3.31
CA ARG A 546 66.54 -57.36 4.16
C ARG A 546 66.91 -56.16 5.02
N ILE A 547 68.14 -56.13 5.56
CA ILE A 547 68.67 -54.99 6.32
C ILE A 547 68.80 -53.77 5.41
N GLN A 548 69.38 -53.94 4.22
CA GLN A 548 69.53 -52.85 3.25
C GLN A 548 68.18 -52.32 2.75
N LYS A 549 67.16 -53.19 2.62
CA LYS A 549 65.78 -52.77 2.29
C LYS A 549 65.10 -52.04 3.45
N LEU A 550 65.31 -52.48 4.69
CA LEU A 550 64.76 -51.80 5.88
C LEU A 550 65.47 -50.46 6.14
N GLU A 551 66.76 -50.36 5.88
CA GLU A 551 67.51 -49.09 5.94
C GLU A 551 67.03 -48.11 4.86
N GLN A 552 66.72 -48.60 3.65
CA GLN A 552 66.09 -47.78 2.61
C GLN A 552 64.66 -47.37 2.98
N GLU A 553 63.84 -48.27 3.53
CA GLU A 553 62.48 -47.94 4.00
C GLU A 553 62.51 -46.95 5.17
N LEU A 554 63.47 -47.08 6.09
CA LEU A 554 63.65 -46.18 7.22
C LEU A 554 64.18 -44.80 6.79
N ALA A 555 65.13 -44.76 5.85
CA ALA A 555 65.60 -43.51 5.27
C ALA A 555 64.47 -42.78 4.51
N ALA A 556 63.66 -43.52 3.74
CA ALA A 556 62.49 -42.97 3.06
C ALA A 556 61.44 -42.44 4.04
N ALA A 557 61.14 -43.20 5.10
CA ALA A 557 60.20 -42.76 6.15
C ALA A 557 60.70 -41.52 6.91
N HIS A 558 62.02 -41.40 7.13
CA HIS A 558 62.61 -40.22 7.76
C HIS A 558 62.54 -38.98 6.87
N THR A 559 62.77 -39.13 5.56
CA THR A 559 62.60 -38.02 4.61
C THR A 559 61.14 -37.62 4.50
N ASP A 560 60.20 -38.56 4.49
CA ASP A 560 58.77 -38.28 4.48
C ASP A 560 58.34 -37.54 5.75
N ALA A 561 58.85 -37.94 6.92
CA ALA A 561 58.56 -37.26 8.19
C ALA A 561 59.07 -35.81 8.21
N LEU A 562 60.26 -35.54 7.63
CA LEU A 562 60.80 -34.18 7.50
C LEU A 562 59.96 -33.31 6.57
N VAL A 563 59.52 -33.87 5.44
CA VAL A 563 58.63 -33.17 4.49
C VAL A 563 57.28 -32.89 5.14
N ILE A 564 56.69 -33.85 5.84
CA ILE A 564 55.42 -33.67 6.56
C ILE A 564 55.54 -32.59 7.64
N ALA A 565 56.65 -32.54 8.37
CA ALA A 565 56.87 -31.52 9.40
C ALA A 565 56.96 -30.11 8.78
N GLN A 566 57.66 -29.96 7.66
CA GLN A 566 57.73 -28.70 6.91
C GLN A 566 56.37 -28.29 6.34
N ASP A 567 55.62 -29.23 5.76
CA ASP A 567 54.28 -28.97 5.24
C ASP A 567 53.31 -28.58 6.37
N GLN A 568 53.45 -29.18 7.56
CA GLN A 568 52.64 -28.84 8.72
C GLN A 568 52.96 -27.43 9.25
N GLU A 569 54.24 -27.06 9.27
CA GLU A 569 54.70 -25.73 9.70
C GLU A 569 54.22 -24.66 8.71
N ALA A 570 54.37 -24.89 7.41
CA ALA A 570 53.84 -24.03 6.36
C ALA A 570 52.31 -23.89 6.44
N PHE A 571 51.59 -24.99 6.69
CA PHE A 571 50.14 -24.97 6.86
C PHE A 571 49.71 -24.17 8.10
N THR A 572 50.46 -24.26 9.21
CA THR A 572 50.17 -23.45 10.40
C THR A 572 50.41 -21.96 10.17
N GLU A 573 51.45 -21.59 9.42
CA GLU A 573 51.71 -20.21 9.03
C GLU A 573 50.61 -19.65 8.11
N GLU A 574 50.19 -20.42 7.09
CA GLU A 574 49.06 -20.04 6.23
C GLU A 574 47.76 -19.89 7.02
N LEU A 575 47.49 -20.81 7.95
CA LEU A 575 46.28 -20.77 8.78
C LEU A 575 46.30 -19.57 9.73
N GLN A 576 47.46 -19.24 10.29
CA GLN A 576 47.62 -18.05 11.13
C GLN A 576 47.47 -16.76 10.33
N SER A 577 48.05 -16.69 9.14
CA SER A 577 47.88 -15.53 8.24
C SER A 577 46.42 -15.36 7.81
N ALA A 578 45.73 -16.43 7.43
CA ALA A 578 44.31 -16.40 7.11
C ALA A 578 43.46 -15.99 8.32
N HIS A 579 43.85 -16.38 9.53
CA HIS A 579 43.17 -15.96 10.76
C HIS A 579 43.36 -14.46 11.03
N GLU A 580 44.57 -13.92 10.87
CA GLU A 580 44.84 -12.49 11.02
C GLU A 580 44.08 -11.65 9.96
N GLU A 581 44.02 -12.12 8.72
CA GLU A 581 43.22 -11.47 7.66
C GLU A 581 41.72 -11.47 7.99
N VAL A 582 41.19 -12.58 8.51
CA VAL A 582 39.78 -12.67 8.94
C VAL A 582 39.52 -11.74 10.12
N VAL A 583 40.41 -11.65 11.10
CA VAL A 583 40.26 -10.74 12.25
C VAL A 583 40.29 -9.29 11.79
N SER A 584 41.25 -8.91 10.94
CA SER A 584 41.34 -7.56 10.36
C SER A 584 40.11 -7.21 9.53
N SER A 585 39.62 -8.12 8.69
CA SER A 585 38.38 -7.91 7.94
C SER A 585 37.16 -7.73 8.86
N ASN A 586 37.15 -8.40 10.01
CA ASN A 586 36.08 -8.27 10.99
C ASN A 586 36.13 -6.91 11.70
N GLU A 587 37.32 -6.40 12.03
CA GLU A 587 37.51 -5.05 12.58
C GLU A 587 37.11 -3.96 11.57
N GLU A 588 37.45 -4.13 10.29
CA GLU A 588 36.99 -3.22 9.23
C GLU A 588 35.46 -3.26 9.08
N LEU A 589 34.84 -4.45 9.10
CA LEU A 589 33.38 -4.58 9.06
C LEU A 589 32.71 -3.94 10.28
N GLN A 590 33.32 -4.04 11.46
CA GLN A 590 32.81 -3.37 12.65
C GLN A 590 32.88 -1.85 12.50
N THR A 591 34.00 -1.33 11.99
CA THR A 591 34.18 0.10 11.74
C THR A 591 33.18 0.63 10.71
N VAL A 592 32.97 -0.11 9.61
CA VAL A 592 31.97 0.24 8.58
C VAL A 592 30.55 0.20 9.15
N ASN A 593 30.24 -0.72 10.07
CA ASN A 593 28.95 -0.73 10.74
C ASN A 593 28.77 0.49 11.65
N GLU A 594 29.81 0.91 12.38
CA GLU A 594 29.78 2.12 13.22
C GLU A 594 29.60 3.39 12.37
N GLU A 595 30.31 3.51 11.23
CA GLU A 595 30.11 4.60 10.27
C GLU A 595 28.71 4.58 9.65
N LEU A 596 28.16 3.40 9.37
CA LEU A 596 26.80 3.27 8.84
C LEU A 596 25.75 3.65 9.88
N GLU A 597 25.97 3.31 11.15
CA GLU A 597 25.07 3.64 12.25
C GLU A 597 25.04 5.16 12.50
N THR A 598 26.21 5.82 12.48
CA THR A 598 26.29 7.28 12.57
C THR A 598 25.64 7.98 11.38
N SER A 599 25.89 7.52 10.14
CA SER A 599 25.22 8.06 8.95
C SER A 599 23.70 7.86 9.01
N LYS A 600 23.23 6.75 9.57
CA LYS A 600 21.81 6.50 9.79
C LYS A 600 21.21 7.49 10.80
N GLU A 601 21.89 7.75 11.92
CA GLU A 601 21.45 8.74 12.91
C GLU A 601 21.36 10.16 12.32
N GLU A 602 22.31 10.56 11.47
CA GLU A 602 22.26 11.84 10.76
C GLU A 602 21.05 11.94 9.80
N ILE A 603 20.75 10.86 9.07
CA ILE A 603 19.58 10.81 8.18
C ILE A 603 18.28 10.82 9.00
N GLU A 604 18.20 10.10 10.11
CA GLU A 604 17.02 10.12 10.99
C GLU A 604 16.79 11.54 11.54
N SER A 605 17.83 12.22 12.00
CA SER A 605 17.78 13.61 12.47
C SER A 605 17.30 14.60 11.40
N THR A 606 17.89 14.55 10.19
CA THR A 606 17.45 15.44 9.08
C THR A 606 16.01 15.16 8.64
N ASN A 607 15.56 13.91 8.75
CA ASN A 607 14.18 13.54 8.44
C ASN A 607 13.20 14.06 9.51
N GLU A 608 13.59 14.07 10.79
CA GLU A 608 12.82 14.70 11.87
C GLU A 608 12.68 16.21 11.67
N GLU A 609 13.76 16.90 11.27
CA GLU A 609 13.76 18.34 10.97
C GLU A 609 12.85 18.67 9.76
N LEU A 610 12.95 17.87 8.69
CA LEU A 610 12.08 18.02 7.52
C LEU A 610 10.61 17.79 7.86
N THR A 611 10.32 16.77 8.67
CA THR A 611 8.95 16.46 9.10
C THR A 611 8.37 17.62 9.92
N THR A 612 9.17 18.18 10.82
CA THR A 612 8.77 19.33 11.65
C THR A 612 8.50 20.57 10.79
N THR A 613 9.39 20.87 9.83
CA THR A 613 9.21 21.99 8.90
C THR A 613 7.96 21.82 8.04
N ASN A 614 7.67 20.59 7.60
CA ASN A 614 6.50 20.29 6.81
C ASN A 614 5.20 20.44 7.62
N GLN A 615 5.21 20.04 8.89
CA GLN A 615 4.09 20.30 9.82
C GLN A 615 3.87 21.80 10.06
N GLU A 616 4.93 22.60 10.20
CA GLU A 616 4.81 24.06 10.32
C GLU A 616 4.20 24.67 9.04
N LEU A 617 4.63 24.21 7.85
CA LEU A 617 4.07 24.63 6.58
C LEU A 617 2.59 24.27 6.43
N GLN A 618 2.20 23.06 6.83
CA GLN A 618 0.80 22.64 6.83
C GLN A 618 -0.04 23.52 7.76
N THR A 619 0.45 23.77 8.98
CA THR A 619 -0.24 24.65 9.94
C THR A 619 -0.42 26.06 9.38
N ARG A 620 0.60 26.63 8.72
CA ARG A 620 0.47 27.93 8.05
C ARG A 620 -0.53 27.91 6.91
N ASN A 621 -0.61 26.82 6.16
CA ASN A 621 -1.58 26.66 5.09
C ASN A 621 -3.01 26.59 5.63
N ASP A 622 -3.22 25.86 6.73
CA ASP A 622 -4.52 25.79 7.41
C ASP A 622 -4.95 27.15 7.96
N LEU A 623 -4.04 27.90 8.59
CA LEU A 623 -4.31 29.27 9.05
C LEU A 623 -4.65 30.22 7.90
N LEU A 624 -3.99 30.05 6.73
CA LEU A 624 -4.31 30.83 5.54
C LEU A 624 -5.68 30.47 4.97
N ASN A 625 -6.04 29.18 4.95
CA ASN A 625 -7.36 28.73 4.51
C ASN A 625 -8.45 29.23 5.45
N GLU A 626 -8.24 29.19 6.77
CA GLU A 626 -9.18 29.75 7.74
C GLU A 626 -9.37 31.26 7.56
N ALA A 627 -8.28 32.00 7.34
CA ALA A 627 -8.35 33.43 7.04
C ALA A 627 -9.05 33.73 5.70
N TYR A 628 -8.86 32.86 4.70
CA TYR A 628 -9.52 32.95 3.40
C TYR A 628 -11.03 32.69 3.53
N ASP A 629 -11.42 31.58 4.16
CA ASP A 629 -12.82 31.22 4.43
C ASP A 629 -13.53 32.29 5.24
N TYR A 630 -12.86 32.86 6.24
CA TYR A 630 -13.38 33.99 7.01
C TYR A 630 -13.62 35.23 6.13
N SER A 631 -12.67 35.56 5.25
CA SER A 631 -12.79 36.68 4.31
C SER A 631 -13.91 36.46 3.30
N GLU A 632 -14.07 35.25 2.79
CA GLU A 632 -15.15 34.86 1.86
C GLU A 632 -16.52 34.89 2.56
N ALA A 633 -16.60 34.43 3.81
CA ALA A 633 -17.81 34.52 4.62
C ALA A 633 -18.22 35.99 4.86
N LEU A 634 -17.27 36.87 5.18
CA LEU A 634 -17.53 38.31 5.29
C LEU A 634 -18.02 38.90 3.96
N PHE A 635 -17.31 38.64 2.86
CA PHE A 635 -17.65 39.17 1.54
C PHE A 635 -19.04 38.72 1.08
N SER A 636 -19.42 37.48 1.37
CA SER A 636 -20.73 36.91 1.00
C SER A 636 -21.89 37.32 1.91
N THR A 637 -21.62 37.76 3.14
CA THR A 637 -22.66 38.17 4.13
C THR A 637 -23.00 39.67 4.04
N ILE A 638 -22.12 40.51 3.49
CA ILE A 638 -22.39 41.94 3.32
C ILE A 638 -23.52 42.17 2.32
N HIS A 639 -24.53 42.95 2.75
CA HIS A 639 -25.76 43.21 1.99
C HIS A 639 -25.62 44.36 0.99
N GLU A 640 -24.46 45.01 0.91
CA GLU A 640 -24.17 46.01 -0.14
C GLU A 640 -23.60 45.30 -1.38
N PRO A 641 -24.13 45.55 -2.59
CA PRO A 641 -23.52 45.08 -3.83
C PRO A 641 -22.05 45.49 -3.95
N MET A 642 -21.16 44.51 -4.08
CA MET A 642 -19.72 44.73 -4.25
C MET A 642 -19.20 43.95 -5.44
N ILE A 643 -18.31 44.60 -6.19
CA ILE A 643 -17.61 44.02 -7.34
C ILE A 643 -16.11 44.30 -7.24
N VAL A 644 -15.31 43.28 -7.50
CA VAL A 644 -13.85 43.36 -7.58
C VAL A 644 -13.47 43.35 -9.05
N LEU A 645 -12.69 44.33 -9.48
CA LEU A 645 -12.23 44.50 -10.85
C LEU A 645 -10.70 44.37 -10.92
N ASP A 646 -10.19 43.94 -12.08
CA ASP A 646 -8.76 43.99 -12.39
C ASP A 646 -8.32 45.38 -12.89
N LYS A 647 -7.03 45.54 -13.20
CA LYS A 647 -6.45 46.77 -13.78
C LYS A 647 -7.09 47.22 -15.10
N ASN A 648 -7.74 46.31 -15.83
CA ASN A 648 -8.42 46.57 -17.10
C ASN A 648 -9.93 46.76 -16.90
N LEU A 649 -10.40 46.93 -15.66
CA LEU A 649 -11.81 47.07 -15.29
C LEU A 649 -12.66 45.84 -15.65
N ARG A 650 -12.05 44.66 -15.74
CA ARG A 650 -12.76 43.38 -15.89
C ARG A 650 -13.12 42.83 -14.53
N VAL A 651 -14.30 42.23 -14.43
CA VAL A 651 -14.78 41.64 -13.19
C VAL A 651 -13.95 40.42 -12.83
N LYS A 652 -13.34 40.43 -11.64
CA LYS A 652 -12.70 39.27 -11.03
C LYS A 652 -13.68 38.47 -10.17
N SER A 653 -14.52 39.16 -9.42
CA SER A 653 -15.56 38.54 -8.59
C SER A 653 -16.59 39.56 -8.15
N ALA A 654 -17.79 39.12 -7.79
CA ALA A 654 -18.81 39.95 -7.15
C ALA A 654 -19.49 39.21 -6.00
N ASN A 655 -20.07 39.94 -5.04
CA ASN A 655 -20.76 39.29 -3.94
C ASN A 655 -22.19 38.86 -4.32
N LYS A 656 -22.76 37.92 -3.56
CA LYS A 656 -24.12 37.38 -3.80
C LYS A 656 -25.19 38.47 -3.93
N THR A 657 -25.04 39.57 -3.21
CA THR A 657 -25.97 40.69 -3.22
C THR A 657 -25.95 41.43 -4.56
N PHE A 658 -24.77 41.61 -5.17
CA PHE A 658 -24.63 42.18 -6.51
C PHE A 658 -25.39 41.37 -7.56
N TYR A 659 -25.17 40.05 -7.58
CA TYR A 659 -25.86 39.14 -8.51
C TYR A 659 -27.40 39.22 -8.38
N LYS A 660 -27.91 39.28 -7.14
CA LYS A 660 -29.35 39.37 -6.87
C LYS A 660 -29.97 40.71 -7.26
N ILE A 661 -29.36 41.84 -6.86
CA ILE A 661 -29.95 43.17 -7.09
C ILE A 661 -29.96 43.53 -8.57
N PHE A 662 -28.89 43.21 -9.30
CA PHE A 662 -28.78 43.52 -10.72
C PHE A 662 -29.28 42.39 -11.63
N ASN A 663 -29.78 41.29 -11.05
CA ASN A 663 -30.32 40.13 -11.74
C ASN A 663 -29.38 39.56 -12.81
N VAL A 664 -28.09 39.40 -12.45
CA VAL A 664 -27.03 38.85 -13.29
C VAL A 664 -26.48 37.57 -12.67
N LYS A 665 -26.07 36.60 -13.51
CA LYS A 665 -25.46 35.35 -13.06
C LYS A 665 -23.94 35.50 -12.95
N GLU A 666 -23.34 34.73 -12.06
CA GLU A 666 -21.88 34.69 -11.84
C GLU A 666 -21.11 34.37 -13.13
N GLU A 667 -21.51 33.30 -13.83
CA GLU A 667 -20.93 32.84 -15.10
C GLU A 667 -20.99 33.90 -16.22
N ASP A 668 -22.01 34.77 -16.17
CA ASP A 668 -22.25 35.83 -17.15
C ASP A 668 -21.67 37.20 -16.72
N THR A 669 -20.98 37.26 -15.58
CA THR A 669 -20.45 38.51 -15.01
C THR A 669 -18.93 38.47 -14.89
N GLU A 670 -18.36 37.35 -14.41
CA GLU A 670 -16.92 37.23 -14.19
C GLU A 670 -16.13 37.18 -15.51
N GLY A 671 -14.98 37.86 -15.56
CA GLY A 671 -14.13 38.00 -16.74
C GLY A 671 -14.59 39.04 -17.77
N MET A 672 -15.83 39.52 -17.69
CA MET A 672 -16.36 40.57 -18.57
C MET A 672 -15.90 41.97 -18.15
N LEU A 673 -15.86 42.89 -19.11
CA LEU A 673 -15.62 44.30 -18.82
C LEU A 673 -16.83 44.89 -18.10
N LEU A 674 -16.62 45.69 -17.05
CA LEU A 674 -17.70 46.31 -16.27
C LEU A 674 -18.75 46.99 -17.17
N TYR A 675 -18.31 47.69 -18.21
CA TYR A 675 -19.18 48.45 -19.11
C TYR A 675 -20.04 47.59 -20.04
N ASP A 676 -19.69 46.31 -20.21
CA ASP A 676 -20.45 45.37 -21.05
C ASP A 676 -21.51 44.58 -20.26
N LEU A 677 -21.51 44.70 -18.93
CA LEU A 677 -22.44 43.99 -18.06
C LEU A 677 -23.89 44.46 -18.26
N GLY A 678 -24.82 43.50 -18.16
CA GLY A 678 -26.27 43.75 -18.12
C GLY A 678 -26.77 44.60 -19.29
N ASN A 679 -26.47 44.19 -20.53
CA ASN A 679 -26.81 44.93 -21.76
C ASN A 679 -26.21 46.35 -21.82
N LYS A 680 -24.97 46.53 -21.34
CA LYS A 680 -24.25 47.83 -21.30
C LYS A 680 -24.90 48.89 -20.42
N GLN A 681 -25.77 48.51 -19.50
CA GLN A 681 -26.40 49.44 -18.54
C GLN A 681 -25.39 50.12 -17.60
N TRP A 682 -24.19 49.54 -17.47
CA TRP A 682 -23.10 50.08 -16.67
C TRP A 682 -22.17 51.03 -17.44
N ASN A 683 -22.40 51.26 -18.74
CA ASN A 683 -21.65 52.22 -19.54
C ASN A 683 -22.13 53.66 -19.28
N ILE A 684 -21.97 54.12 -18.05
CA ILE A 684 -22.39 55.45 -17.60
C ILE A 684 -21.19 56.40 -17.76
N PRO A 685 -21.29 57.50 -18.53
CA PRO A 685 -20.16 58.40 -18.79
C PRO A 685 -19.48 58.92 -17.51
N ARG A 686 -20.30 59.25 -16.50
CA ARG A 686 -19.83 59.72 -15.19
C ARG A 686 -19.14 58.64 -14.36
N LEU A 687 -19.53 57.37 -14.53
CA LEU A 687 -18.84 56.21 -13.92
C LEU A 687 -17.51 55.94 -14.60
N ARG A 688 -17.44 56.12 -15.93
CA ARG A 688 -16.20 55.98 -16.70
C ARG A 688 -15.15 57.01 -16.27
N GLU A 689 -15.52 58.29 -16.25
CA GLU A 689 -14.62 59.37 -15.76
C GLU A 689 -14.08 59.04 -14.36
N LEU A 690 -14.93 58.52 -13.48
CA LEU A 690 -14.55 58.20 -12.11
C LEU A 690 -13.59 56.98 -12.00
N LEU A 691 -13.77 55.94 -12.82
CA LEU A 691 -12.88 54.77 -12.81
C LEU A 691 -11.60 54.96 -13.64
N GLU A 692 -11.65 55.75 -14.72
CA GLU A 692 -10.54 55.95 -15.65
C GLU A 692 -9.70 57.20 -15.32
N ASP A 693 -10.27 58.25 -14.72
CA ASP A 693 -9.54 59.48 -14.40
C ASP A 693 -9.32 59.71 -12.90
N VAL A 694 -10.36 59.48 -12.08
CA VAL A 694 -10.32 59.84 -10.65
C VAL A 694 -9.62 58.77 -9.81
N LEU A 695 -9.96 57.50 -9.98
CA LEU A 695 -9.39 56.39 -9.20
C LEU A 695 -7.90 56.11 -9.48
N PRO A 696 -7.35 56.29 -10.69
CA PRO A 696 -5.91 56.17 -10.89
C PRO A 696 -5.10 57.27 -10.18
N ARG A 697 -5.71 58.46 -10.01
CA ARG A 697 -5.11 59.62 -9.33
C ARG A 697 -5.30 59.58 -7.80
N ASN A 698 -6.41 59.02 -7.33
CA ASN A 698 -6.75 58.88 -5.90
C ASN A 698 -6.90 57.41 -5.52
N THR A 699 -6.19 56.94 -4.48
CA THR A 699 -6.21 55.51 -4.06
C THR A 699 -7.59 54.99 -3.62
N HIS A 700 -8.53 55.89 -3.33
CA HIS A 700 -9.93 55.60 -3.05
C HIS A 700 -10.82 56.84 -3.30
N PHE A 701 -12.12 56.63 -3.45
CA PHE A 701 -13.14 57.69 -3.38
C PHE A 701 -14.37 57.19 -2.60
N HIS A 702 -15.10 58.12 -2.00
CA HIS A 702 -16.28 57.84 -1.20
C HIS A 702 -17.47 58.70 -1.60
N ASN A 703 -18.68 58.17 -1.39
CA ASN A 703 -19.95 58.87 -1.48
C ASN A 703 -20.21 59.57 -2.82
N PHE A 704 -19.81 58.94 -3.93
CA PHE A 704 -20.05 59.53 -5.24
C PHE A 704 -21.44 59.19 -5.75
N GLU A 705 -22.30 60.22 -5.89
CA GLU A 705 -23.69 60.06 -6.30
C GLU A 705 -23.83 59.99 -7.84
N ILE A 706 -24.52 58.96 -8.34
CA ILE A 706 -24.89 58.79 -9.75
C ILE A 706 -26.36 58.42 -9.85
N THR A 707 -27.12 59.18 -10.63
CA THR A 707 -28.50 58.83 -10.98
C THR A 707 -28.53 58.23 -12.39
N HIS A 708 -29.16 57.07 -12.53
CA HIS A 708 -29.29 56.36 -13.80
C HIS A 708 -30.63 55.63 -13.92
N THR A 709 -31.19 55.58 -15.12
CA THR A 709 -32.43 54.86 -15.41
C THR A 709 -32.13 53.52 -16.03
N PHE A 710 -32.37 52.45 -15.27
CA PHE A 710 -32.17 51.09 -15.73
C PHE A 710 -33.42 50.56 -16.43
N PRO A 711 -33.30 49.82 -17.55
CA PRO A 711 -34.45 49.32 -18.32
C PRO A 711 -35.42 48.42 -17.52
N SER A 712 -34.91 47.65 -16.56
CA SER A 712 -35.68 46.64 -15.82
C SER A 712 -36.07 47.06 -14.39
N ILE A 713 -35.30 47.95 -13.75
CA ILE A 713 -35.46 48.31 -12.32
C ILE A 713 -35.77 49.80 -12.09
N GLY A 714 -35.92 50.59 -13.16
CA GLY A 714 -36.33 52.00 -13.10
C GLY A 714 -35.21 53.00 -12.80
N GLU A 715 -35.58 54.23 -12.46
CA GLU A 715 -34.62 55.28 -12.06
C GLU A 715 -34.06 54.99 -10.67
N LYS A 716 -32.73 54.95 -10.57
CA LYS A 716 -32.00 54.70 -9.34
C LYS A 716 -30.94 55.77 -9.10
N THR A 717 -30.89 56.29 -7.89
CA THR A 717 -29.79 57.12 -7.40
C THR A 717 -28.86 56.26 -6.56
N MET A 718 -27.68 55.97 -7.08
CA MET A 718 -26.67 55.12 -6.48
C MET A 718 -25.53 55.95 -5.88
N LEU A 719 -25.02 55.47 -4.75
CA LEU A 719 -23.85 55.99 -4.06
C LEU A 719 -22.70 55.00 -4.24
N LEU A 720 -21.60 55.44 -4.85
CA LEU A 720 -20.46 54.62 -5.19
C LEU A 720 -19.27 54.90 -4.28
N ASN A 721 -18.63 53.83 -3.82
CA ASN A 721 -17.37 53.84 -3.08
C ASN A 721 -16.40 52.90 -3.77
N ALA A 722 -15.17 53.33 -4.06
CA ALA A 722 -14.15 52.40 -4.55
C ALA A 722 -12.79 52.59 -3.91
N ARG A 723 -12.02 51.51 -3.88
CA ARG A 723 -10.66 51.45 -3.34
C ARG A 723 -9.77 50.57 -4.20
N ARG A 724 -8.56 51.04 -4.48
CA ARG A 724 -7.52 50.23 -5.13
C ARG A 724 -6.74 49.42 -4.09
N ILE A 725 -6.57 48.13 -4.36
CA ILE A 725 -5.83 47.15 -3.55
C ILE A 725 -4.64 46.67 -4.38
N ILE A 726 -3.43 46.75 -3.82
CA ILE A 726 -2.20 46.30 -4.48
C ILE A 726 -1.68 45.06 -3.74
N GLN A 727 -1.69 43.92 -4.42
CA GLN A 727 -1.14 42.68 -3.88
C GLN A 727 0.38 42.63 -4.11
N LYS A 728 1.17 42.82 -3.05
CA LYS A 728 2.65 42.92 -3.13
C LYS A 728 3.35 41.69 -3.71
N MET A 729 2.80 40.50 -3.51
CA MET A 729 3.39 39.24 -3.99
C MET A 729 3.18 39.03 -5.49
N ASN A 730 1.99 39.34 -5.99
CA ASN A 730 1.58 39.01 -7.36
C ASN A 730 1.67 40.22 -8.30
N HIS A 731 2.04 41.41 -7.78
CA HIS A 731 2.00 42.69 -8.50
C HIS A 731 0.65 42.94 -9.18
N GLU A 732 -0.42 42.47 -8.55
CA GLU A 732 -1.77 42.57 -9.08
C GLU A 732 -2.48 43.78 -8.46
N GLU A 733 -3.03 44.63 -9.32
CA GLU A 733 -3.87 45.75 -8.94
C GLU A 733 -5.33 45.35 -9.08
N LEU A 734 -6.05 45.45 -7.98
CA LEU A 734 -7.48 45.18 -7.90
C LEU A 734 -8.23 46.43 -7.48
N ILE A 735 -9.45 46.59 -7.96
CA ILE A 735 -10.34 47.70 -7.61
C ILE A 735 -11.58 47.09 -6.97
N LEU A 736 -11.83 47.41 -5.71
CA LEU A 736 -13.08 47.05 -5.04
C LEU A 736 -14.06 48.22 -5.19
N LEU A 737 -15.22 47.98 -5.79
CA LEU A 737 -16.30 48.95 -5.94
C LEU A 737 -17.54 48.47 -5.17
N ALA A 738 -18.03 49.29 -4.25
CA ALA A 738 -19.27 49.09 -3.50
C ALA A 738 -20.33 50.09 -3.97
N ILE A 739 -21.56 49.60 -4.15
CA ILE A 739 -22.70 50.36 -4.68
C ILE A 739 -23.84 50.32 -3.66
N SER A 740 -24.38 51.48 -3.31
CA SER A 740 -25.54 51.60 -2.42
C SER A 740 -26.67 52.35 -3.11
N ASP A 741 -27.89 51.80 -3.11
CA ASP A 741 -29.08 52.48 -3.65
C ASP A 741 -29.67 53.42 -2.58
N ILE A 742 -29.65 54.73 -2.85
CA ILE A 742 -30.16 55.77 -1.95
C ILE A 742 -31.44 56.43 -2.51
N THR A 743 -32.10 55.80 -3.47
CA THR A 743 -33.28 56.38 -4.16
C THR A 743 -34.40 56.70 -3.19
N GLU A 744 -34.82 55.72 -2.36
CA GLU A 744 -35.87 55.92 -1.36
C GLU A 744 -35.46 56.97 -0.33
N LYS A 745 -34.19 56.96 0.11
CA LYS A 745 -33.68 57.96 1.04
C LYS A 745 -33.80 59.37 0.48
N LYS A 746 -33.46 59.59 -0.79
CA LYS A 746 -33.58 60.90 -1.45
C LYS A 746 -35.05 61.31 -1.65
N GLN A 747 -35.94 60.35 -1.92
CA GLN A 747 -37.38 60.62 -1.99
C GLN A 747 -37.91 61.07 -0.64
N PHE A 748 -37.57 60.35 0.45
CA PHE A 748 -37.96 60.75 1.80
C PHE A 748 -37.34 62.09 2.23
N GLU A 749 -36.08 62.36 1.90
CA GLU A 749 -35.46 63.67 2.17
C GLU A 749 -36.22 64.80 1.47
N LYS A 750 -36.66 64.58 0.23
CA LYS A 750 -37.46 65.55 -0.52
C LYS A 750 -38.85 65.75 0.09
N GLU A 751 -39.56 64.67 0.41
CA GLU A 751 -40.87 64.72 1.06
C GLU A 751 -40.80 65.42 2.42
N LEU A 752 -39.77 65.12 3.22
CA LEU A 752 -39.54 65.76 4.52
C LEU A 752 -39.25 67.26 4.36
N MET A 753 -38.47 67.64 3.35
CA MET A 753 -38.17 69.04 3.05
C MET A 753 -39.43 69.81 2.63
N GLU A 754 -40.27 69.22 1.78
CA GLU A 754 -41.56 69.80 1.36
C GLU A 754 -42.52 69.94 2.55
N ALA A 755 -42.64 68.91 3.39
CA ALA A 755 -43.46 68.96 4.61
C ALA A 755 -42.97 70.03 5.61
N LYS A 756 -41.65 70.17 5.77
CA LYS A 756 -41.05 71.21 6.61
C LYS A 756 -41.35 72.62 6.10
N LEU A 757 -41.15 72.87 4.81
CA LEU A 757 -41.45 74.16 4.19
C LEU A 757 -42.94 74.53 4.32
N PHE A 758 -43.82 73.55 4.15
CA PHE A 758 -45.27 73.72 4.36
C PHE A 758 -45.59 74.10 5.81
N ALA A 759 -45.02 73.40 6.79
CA ALA A 759 -45.21 73.69 8.22
C ALA A 759 -44.70 75.08 8.61
N GLU A 760 -43.52 75.48 8.11
CA GLU A 760 -42.94 76.81 8.34
C GLU A 760 -43.82 77.94 7.77
N SER A 761 -44.34 77.76 6.55
CA SER A 761 -45.24 78.75 5.91
C SER A 761 -46.57 78.92 6.65
N THR A 762 -47.12 77.83 7.19
CA THR A 762 -48.36 77.82 7.98
C THR A 762 -48.16 78.57 9.30
N THR A 763 -47.03 78.31 9.97
CA THR A 763 -46.67 78.97 11.23
C THR A 763 -46.50 80.47 11.04
N LYS A 764 -45.80 80.88 9.98
CA LYS A 764 -45.60 82.30 9.64
C LYS A 764 -46.92 83.01 9.35
N SER A 765 -47.84 82.37 8.62
CA SER A 765 -49.15 82.92 8.30
C SER A 765 -50.03 83.09 9.55
N LYS A 766 -50.04 82.10 10.46
CA LYS A 766 -50.73 82.18 11.77
C LYS A 766 -50.21 83.36 12.60
N GLN A 767 -48.89 83.56 12.62
CA GLN A 767 -48.27 84.66 13.36
C GLN A 767 -48.64 86.05 12.79
N GLN A 768 -48.61 86.18 11.47
CA GLN A 768 -49.00 87.43 10.78
C GLN A 768 -50.46 87.80 11.10
N PHE A 769 -51.37 86.82 11.06
CA PHE A 769 -52.78 87.02 11.39
C PHE A 769 -52.98 87.50 12.83
N LEU A 770 -52.34 86.85 13.81
CA LEU A 770 -52.45 87.22 15.23
C LEU A 770 -51.91 88.63 15.51
N SER A 771 -50.79 89.00 14.88
CA SER A 771 -50.20 90.33 15.01
C SER A 771 -51.13 91.42 14.46
N ASN A 772 -51.70 91.21 13.28
CA ASN A 772 -52.62 92.17 12.65
C ASN A 772 -53.91 92.32 13.44
N MET A 773 -54.52 91.20 13.86
CA MET A 773 -55.75 91.21 14.66
C MET A 773 -55.57 91.95 15.99
N SER A 774 -54.46 91.72 16.69
CA SER A 774 -54.20 92.43 17.94
C SER A 774 -54.07 93.94 17.74
N HIS A 775 -53.37 94.37 16.67
CA HIS A 775 -53.25 95.80 16.36
C HIS A 775 -54.62 96.42 16.05
N GLU A 776 -55.45 95.76 15.23
CA GLU A 776 -56.77 96.25 14.85
C GLU A 776 -57.76 96.31 16.03
N ILE A 777 -57.65 95.43 17.02
CA ILE A 777 -58.49 95.47 18.23
C ILE A 777 -57.97 96.49 19.25
N ARG A 778 -56.64 96.64 19.37
CA ARG A 778 -56.04 97.55 20.35
C ARG A 778 -56.34 99.02 20.05
N THR A 779 -56.34 99.42 18.77
CA THR A 779 -56.62 100.80 18.37
C THR A 779 -57.97 101.33 18.88
N PRO A 780 -59.13 100.69 18.58
CA PRO A 780 -60.41 101.14 19.10
C PRO A 780 -60.52 100.96 20.62
N LEU A 781 -59.91 99.92 21.20
CA LEU A 781 -59.92 99.70 22.65
C LEU A 781 -59.19 100.81 23.41
N ASN A 782 -58.04 101.27 22.92
CA ASN A 782 -57.30 102.39 23.49
C ASN A 782 -58.10 103.69 23.37
N SER A 783 -58.85 103.90 22.29
CA SER A 783 -59.78 105.03 22.18
C SER A 783 -60.90 104.95 23.23
N ILE A 784 -61.52 103.77 23.42
CA ILE A 784 -62.54 103.55 24.46
C ILE A 784 -61.97 103.83 25.86
N LEU A 785 -60.78 103.30 26.17
CA LEU A 785 -60.09 103.53 27.45
C LEU A 785 -59.66 104.98 27.67
N GLY A 786 -59.24 105.66 26.59
CA GLY A 786 -58.90 107.07 26.61
C GLY A 786 -60.12 107.94 26.90
N PHE A 787 -61.21 107.75 26.15
CA PHE A 787 -62.44 108.53 26.34
C PHE A 787 -63.12 108.24 27.69
N THR A 788 -63.10 106.99 28.17
CA THR A 788 -63.59 106.67 29.52
C THR A 788 -62.74 107.34 30.61
N SER A 789 -61.42 107.40 30.45
CA SER A 789 -60.54 108.11 31.38
C SER A 789 -60.74 109.63 31.38
N VAL A 790 -61.14 110.21 30.25
CA VAL A 790 -61.54 111.62 30.14
C VAL A 790 -62.90 111.85 30.79
N LEU A 791 -63.89 110.99 30.53
CA LEU A 791 -65.22 111.05 31.15
C LEU A 791 -65.14 110.99 32.68
N LEU A 792 -64.28 110.15 33.25
CA LEU A 792 -64.08 110.08 34.70
C LEU A 792 -63.52 111.37 35.34
N LYS A 793 -63.02 112.32 34.54
CA LYS A 793 -62.56 113.63 35.01
C LYS A 793 -63.64 114.72 34.90
N THR A 794 -64.82 114.39 34.39
CA THR A 794 -65.98 115.29 34.31
C THR A 794 -66.93 115.09 35.48
N GLU A 795 -67.87 116.01 35.69
CA GLU A 795 -68.93 115.83 36.69
C GLU A 795 -69.92 114.76 36.21
N LEU A 796 -69.92 113.60 36.87
CA LEU A 796 -70.78 112.45 36.58
C LEU A 796 -71.69 112.16 37.78
N SER A 797 -72.90 111.64 37.52
CA SER A 797 -73.74 111.07 38.58
C SER A 797 -73.10 109.78 39.13
N ILE A 798 -73.54 109.34 40.32
CA ILE A 798 -73.04 108.12 40.97
C ILE A 798 -73.21 106.90 40.05
N GLU A 799 -74.39 106.71 39.45
CA GLU A 799 -74.65 105.61 38.51
C GLU A 799 -73.82 105.71 37.22
N GLN A 800 -73.64 106.91 36.66
CA GLN A 800 -72.82 107.12 35.47
C GLN A 800 -71.35 106.79 35.73
N LYS A 801 -70.85 107.14 36.91
CA LYS A 801 -69.48 106.83 37.32
C LYS A 801 -69.26 105.31 37.44
N GLU A 802 -70.20 104.59 38.03
CA GLU A 802 -70.15 103.12 38.11
C GLU A 802 -70.12 102.46 36.72
N PHE A 803 -70.95 102.94 35.78
CA PHE A 803 -70.94 102.41 34.41
C PHE A 803 -69.62 102.69 33.67
N VAL A 804 -69.06 103.90 33.80
CA VAL A 804 -67.78 104.24 33.16
C VAL A 804 -66.62 103.48 33.79
N GLU A 805 -66.62 103.28 35.12
CA GLU A 805 -65.65 102.41 35.82
C GLU A 805 -65.76 100.95 35.38
N ALA A 806 -66.98 100.43 35.16
CA ALA A 806 -67.19 99.09 34.62
C ALA A 806 -66.62 98.97 33.20
N ILE A 807 -66.89 99.91 32.29
CA ILE A 807 -66.34 99.91 30.92
C ILE A 807 -64.81 100.00 30.95
N LYS A 808 -64.25 100.85 31.82
CA LYS A 808 -62.79 100.97 31.97
C LYS A 808 -62.17 99.67 32.48
N THR A 809 -62.79 99.03 33.48
CA THR A 809 -62.32 97.76 34.05
C THR A 809 -62.36 96.67 32.98
N SER A 810 -63.50 96.48 32.31
CA SER A 810 -63.64 95.49 31.23
C SER A 810 -62.70 95.75 30.06
N GLY A 811 -62.52 97.02 29.67
CA GLY A 811 -61.59 97.39 28.62
C GLY A 811 -60.12 97.14 28.99
N THR A 812 -59.76 97.34 30.26
CA THR A 812 -58.41 97.06 30.78
C THR A 812 -58.16 95.55 30.82
N SER A 813 -59.14 94.76 31.28
CA SER A 813 -59.07 93.30 31.26
C SER A 813 -58.94 92.74 29.83
N LEU A 814 -59.68 93.30 28.87
CA LEU A 814 -59.58 92.87 27.47
C LEU A 814 -58.20 93.19 26.88
N ASN A 815 -57.62 94.35 27.22
CA ASN A 815 -56.29 94.73 26.76
C ASN A 815 -55.19 93.80 27.32
N LEU A 816 -55.31 93.39 28.59
CA LEU A 816 -54.44 92.38 29.20
C LEU A 816 -54.54 91.03 28.48
N LEU A 817 -55.75 90.53 28.24
CA LEU A 817 -55.95 89.26 27.53
C LEU A 817 -55.36 89.29 26.11
N ILE A 818 -55.49 90.40 25.40
CA ILE A 818 -54.88 90.55 24.07
C ILE A 818 -53.35 90.51 24.15
N ASN A 819 -52.75 91.11 25.18
CA ASN A 819 -51.31 91.05 25.39
C ASN A 819 -50.85 89.64 25.74
N ASP A 820 -51.58 88.93 26.62
CA ASP A 820 -51.27 87.55 26.99
C ASP A 820 -51.34 86.60 25.77
N ILE A 821 -52.35 86.76 24.91
CA ILE A 821 -52.47 85.97 23.66
C ILE A 821 -51.31 86.27 22.71
N LEU A 822 -50.91 87.54 22.58
CA LEU A 822 -49.76 87.91 21.75
C LEU A 822 -48.44 87.36 22.32
N ASP A 823 -48.26 87.41 23.64
CA ASP A 823 -47.04 86.93 24.26
C ASP A 823 -46.95 85.41 24.19
N LEU A 824 -48.06 84.69 24.37
CA LEU A 824 -48.14 83.25 24.06
C LEU A 824 -47.77 82.96 22.60
N ALA A 825 -48.28 83.75 21.65
CA ALA A 825 -47.94 83.60 20.24
C ALA A 825 -46.46 83.90 19.93
N LYS A 826 -45.81 84.81 20.69
CA LYS A 826 -44.37 85.07 20.59
C LYS A 826 -43.52 83.97 21.23
N VAL A 827 -44.00 83.36 22.32
CA VAL A 827 -43.38 82.19 22.97
C VAL A 827 -43.38 81.00 22.01
N ASP A 828 -44.53 80.67 21.43
CA ASP A 828 -44.66 79.59 20.44
C ASP A 828 -43.76 79.81 19.22
N ALA A 829 -43.53 81.07 18.83
CA ALA A 829 -42.65 81.44 17.73
C ALA A 829 -41.16 81.54 18.12
N GLY A 830 -40.79 81.33 19.38
CA GLY A 830 -39.42 81.44 19.89
C GLY A 830 -38.84 82.86 19.83
N ARG A 831 -39.69 83.90 19.79
CA ARG A 831 -39.29 85.32 19.65
C ARG A 831 -39.50 86.15 20.91
N MET A 832 -39.84 85.52 22.04
CA MET A 832 -40.01 86.23 23.29
C MET A 832 -38.63 86.62 23.86
N THR A 833 -38.35 87.91 23.89
CA THR A 833 -37.17 88.46 24.54
C THR A 833 -37.53 88.84 25.96
N PHE A 834 -36.96 88.14 26.94
CA PHE A 834 -37.08 88.53 28.34
C PHE A 834 -36.06 89.64 28.63
N GLU A 835 -36.52 90.83 28.99
CA GLU A 835 -35.65 91.82 29.60
C GLU A 835 -35.25 91.33 30.99
N LYS A 836 -33.96 91.04 31.19
CA LYS A 836 -33.39 90.90 32.53
C LYS A 836 -33.31 92.29 33.14
N GLN A 837 -34.27 92.65 33.96
CA GLN A 837 -34.03 93.71 34.95
C GLN A 837 -33.14 93.13 36.06
N PRO A 838 -32.07 93.87 36.46
CA PRO A 838 -31.09 93.41 37.44
C PRO A 838 -31.67 93.22 38.84
#